data_AF-A0A2S7RV76-F1
#
_entry.id   AF-A0A2S7RV76-F1
#
_cell.length_a   1.000
_cell.length_b   1.000
_cell.length_c   1.000
_cell.angle_alpha   90.00
_cell.angle_beta   90.00
_cell.angle_gamma   90.00
#
_symmetry.space_group_name_H-M   'P 1'
#
loop_
_entity.id
_entity.type
_entity.pdbx_description
1 polymer ?
#
loop_
_entity_poly.entity_id
_entity_poly.type
_entity_poly.pdbx_seq_one_letter_code
_entity_poly.pdbx_strand_id
1 'polypeptide(L)'
;MQKKEIAVFIDKITRERATGDLLIVGWAIDEVTKEIPTIQVEKENIIAKNTPVVRLDINHLYELDVKTQSGFNLRLSGKMKGKAILDFQTKDHQNGISVKLNGRYPYDDGIESSLEKKKRLLKKGLNYARTHGLKKAVRRVKMELKPGSIDYAQWIAKHEQIDVAAQKTKAQAFAYRPLISVVMPVYNVEIKWLEKCIDSVIAQTYDHWELCISDDASTDPKIHKCLERYQQKDSRIKVVFREENGHISLATNSALEIAEGEFMALLDNDDELPINALFEVVNVLNERPELDLIYSDEDKIDADGNRFDPHFKADWSPNTLMGNNYISHLGVYRLSIVKELGGFRKGYEGSQDYDLVLRFTEKIPAEHIYHIDRVLYHWRTIPGSTASSGEAKSYIYDSGVKALTDALARRNIKGQVRPGRISGFYEINYDVLQEELVSVIIPTKNGYDDLKMCIDSIIEKTTYPNYEIIVADNGSTDPNMQNLFDSYKEQLKERFIVELIDIPFNYSRINNLAAEKASGKYYLFLNNDTEVIAPNWMTTMVSYAQFDSIGCVGAKLYYPDDTTQHAGVLVGIGGVAGHALNNYDRTHCGYFGRLVIDVDYLAVTAACMMVKADDFKAVGGFDETLQVAFNDVDLCLKVYELGRNNVYAHQVELYHFESKSRGYEDTPEKQKRFAGEIKKMQDKWPKYIAHDPFYNDNLTKQGIGDFSLRPE
;
A
#
# COMPACT_ATOMS: atom_id res chain seq x y z
N MET A 1 -9.75 -32.04 -14.94
CA MET A 1 -9.48 -31.11 -16.06
C MET A 1 -8.00 -31.25 -16.38
N GLN A 2 -7.63 -31.55 -17.64
CA GLN A 2 -6.23 -31.44 -18.06
C GLN A 2 -5.75 -30.02 -17.73
N LYS A 3 -4.73 -29.89 -16.88
CA LYS A 3 -3.98 -28.64 -16.75
C LYS A 3 -3.47 -28.32 -18.15
N LYS A 4 -3.91 -27.21 -18.72
CA LYS A 4 -3.25 -26.68 -19.92
C LYS A 4 -1.87 -26.22 -19.47
N GLU A 5 -0.80 -26.68 -20.10
CA GLU A 5 0.56 -26.35 -19.71
C GLU A 5 0.86 -24.84 -19.90
N ILE A 6 0.20 -24.22 -20.88
CA ILE A 6 0.20 -22.76 -21.04
C ILE A 6 -1.06 -22.16 -20.38
N ALA A 7 -0.86 -21.37 -19.34
CA ALA A 7 -1.88 -20.51 -18.75
C ALA A 7 -2.07 -19.26 -19.63
N VAL A 8 -3.33 -18.94 -19.95
CA VAL A 8 -3.68 -17.75 -20.73
C VAL A 8 -4.91 -17.10 -20.12
N PHE A 9 -4.84 -15.79 -19.95
CA PHE A 9 -5.95 -15.01 -19.43
C PHE A 9 -6.17 -13.75 -20.28
N ILE A 10 -7.44 -13.49 -20.64
CA ILE A 10 -7.84 -12.27 -21.35
C ILE A 10 -8.52 -11.34 -20.34
N ASP A 11 -7.86 -10.21 -20.05
CA ASP A 11 -8.34 -9.20 -19.11
C ASP A 11 -9.53 -8.42 -19.68
N LYS A 12 -9.38 -7.93 -20.92
CA LYS A 12 -10.41 -7.18 -21.63
C LYS A 12 -10.36 -7.38 -23.14
N ILE A 13 -11.53 -7.21 -23.75
CA ILE A 13 -11.68 -7.06 -25.19
C ILE A 13 -12.51 -5.80 -25.42
N THR A 14 -11.94 -4.82 -26.11
CA THR A 14 -12.56 -3.53 -26.44
C THR A 14 -12.64 -3.34 -27.95
N ARG A 15 -13.52 -2.43 -28.41
CA ARG A 15 -13.67 -2.06 -29.82
C ARG A 15 -13.29 -0.60 -30.03
N GLU A 16 -12.47 -0.30 -31.02
CA GLU A 16 -12.16 1.09 -31.38
C GLU A 16 -13.33 1.70 -32.16
N ARG A 17 -13.82 2.88 -31.76
CA ARG A 17 -15.03 3.49 -32.34
C ARG A 17 -14.84 3.93 -33.79
N ALA A 18 -13.64 4.42 -34.12
CA ALA A 18 -13.33 4.95 -35.45
C ALA A 18 -13.15 3.85 -36.51
N THR A 19 -12.51 2.74 -36.15
CA THR A 19 -12.12 1.69 -37.12
C THR A 19 -12.94 0.41 -36.98
N GLY A 20 -13.54 0.17 -35.82
CA GLY A 20 -14.18 -1.10 -35.47
C GLY A 20 -13.19 -2.21 -35.10
N ASP A 21 -11.89 -1.92 -35.00
CA ASP A 21 -10.85 -2.85 -34.60
C ASP A 21 -11.09 -3.40 -33.20
N LEU A 22 -10.57 -4.60 -32.92
CA LEU A 22 -10.59 -5.17 -31.57
C LEU A 22 -9.23 -5.03 -30.92
N LEU A 23 -9.21 -4.53 -29.69
CA LEU A 23 -8.06 -4.59 -28.81
C LEU A 23 -8.31 -5.67 -27.75
N ILE A 24 -7.41 -6.65 -27.69
CA ILE A 24 -7.45 -7.77 -26.75
C ILE A 24 -6.24 -7.61 -25.83
N VAL A 25 -6.51 -7.45 -24.55
CA VAL A 25 -5.47 -7.29 -23.52
C VAL A 25 -5.49 -8.52 -22.62
N GLY A 26 -4.33 -9.08 -22.33
CA GLY A 26 -4.20 -10.28 -21.52
C GLY A 26 -2.76 -10.60 -21.13
N TRP A 27 -2.57 -11.79 -20.60
CA TRP A 27 -1.26 -12.38 -20.33
C TRP A 27 -1.26 -13.87 -20.65
N ALA A 28 -0.07 -14.40 -20.90
CA ALA A 28 0.13 -15.82 -21.17
C ALA A 28 1.51 -16.28 -20.71
N ILE A 29 1.57 -17.48 -20.14
CA ILE A 29 2.82 -18.09 -19.67
C ILE A 29 2.73 -19.61 -19.73
N ASP A 30 3.84 -20.25 -20.06
CA ASP A 30 4.01 -21.67 -19.84
C ASP A 30 4.34 -21.94 -18.36
N GLU A 31 3.41 -22.54 -17.62
CA GLU A 31 3.56 -22.72 -16.17
C GLU A 31 4.70 -23.68 -15.81
N VAL A 32 5.11 -24.53 -16.78
CA VAL A 32 6.14 -25.57 -16.64
C VAL A 32 7.51 -25.02 -16.99
N THR A 33 7.67 -24.44 -18.19
CA THR A 33 8.97 -23.95 -18.68
C THR A 33 9.28 -22.51 -18.27
N LYS A 34 8.26 -21.77 -17.81
CA LYS A 34 8.30 -20.32 -17.55
C LYS A 34 8.56 -19.47 -18.80
N GLU A 35 8.45 -20.05 -19.99
CA GLU A 35 8.58 -19.32 -21.26
C GLU A 35 7.32 -18.50 -21.57
N ILE A 36 7.51 -17.35 -22.24
CA ILE A 36 6.40 -16.53 -22.73
C ILE A 36 6.00 -17.03 -24.13
N PRO A 37 4.76 -17.49 -24.32
CA PRO A 37 4.31 -18.03 -25.60
C PRO A 37 4.18 -16.95 -26.67
N THR A 38 4.50 -17.31 -27.90
CA THR A 38 4.18 -16.52 -29.08
C THR A 38 2.68 -16.60 -29.39
N ILE A 39 2.10 -15.53 -29.94
CA ILE A 39 0.67 -15.46 -30.26
C ILE A 39 0.49 -15.48 -31.76
N GLN A 40 -0.16 -16.52 -32.28
CA GLN A 40 -0.60 -16.61 -33.67
C GLN A 40 -2.11 -16.43 -33.77
N VAL A 41 -2.60 -15.78 -34.82
CA VAL A 41 -4.04 -15.55 -35.01
C VAL A 41 -4.51 -16.28 -36.25
N GLU A 42 -5.28 -17.35 -36.05
CA GLU A 42 -5.82 -18.16 -37.13
C GLU A 42 -7.14 -17.58 -37.63
N LYS A 43 -7.04 -16.60 -38.55
CA LYS A 43 -8.21 -16.08 -39.27
C LYS A 43 -7.85 -15.38 -40.58
N GLU A 44 -8.44 -15.84 -41.69
CA GLU A 44 -8.35 -15.15 -42.97
C GLU A 44 -8.93 -13.73 -42.92
N ASN A 45 -8.26 -12.77 -43.57
CA ASN A 45 -8.65 -11.36 -43.65
C ASN A 45 -8.70 -10.61 -42.31
N ILE A 46 -7.94 -11.07 -41.31
CA ILE A 46 -7.64 -10.35 -40.07
C ILE A 46 -6.13 -10.10 -40.01
N ILE A 47 -5.76 -8.86 -39.73
CA ILE A 47 -4.38 -8.46 -39.44
C ILE A 47 -4.27 -8.41 -37.92
N ALA A 48 -3.28 -9.10 -37.37
CA ALA A 48 -3.00 -9.12 -35.95
C ALA A 48 -1.68 -8.39 -35.67
N LYS A 49 -1.71 -7.39 -34.79
CA LYS A 49 -0.53 -6.71 -34.27
C LYS A 49 -0.44 -6.97 -32.77
N ASN A 50 0.53 -7.80 -32.39
CA ASN A 50 0.84 -8.03 -30.99
C ASN A 50 1.83 -6.96 -30.49
N THR A 51 1.52 -6.35 -29.36
CA THR A 51 2.45 -5.49 -28.62
C THR A 51 2.68 -6.14 -27.25
N PRO A 52 3.83 -6.80 -27.03
CA PRO A 52 4.15 -7.38 -25.74
C PRO A 52 4.26 -6.29 -24.67
N VAL A 53 3.79 -6.57 -23.46
CA VAL A 53 3.82 -5.64 -22.32
C VAL A 53 4.28 -6.36 -21.05
N VAL A 54 4.91 -5.62 -20.14
CA VAL A 54 5.30 -6.15 -18.83
C VAL A 54 4.08 -6.20 -17.91
N ARG A 55 3.88 -7.32 -17.21
CA ARG A 55 2.84 -7.49 -16.18
C ARG A 55 3.48 -7.92 -14.88
N LEU A 56 3.75 -6.95 -14.00
CA LEU A 56 4.45 -7.18 -12.72
C LEU A 56 3.71 -8.14 -11.80
N ASP A 57 2.39 -8.06 -11.77
CA ASP A 57 1.53 -8.96 -10.99
C ASP A 57 1.71 -10.42 -11.41
N ILE A 58 1.89 -10.66 -12.72
CA ILE A 58 2.11 -11.98 -13.30
C ILE A 58 3.56 -12.41 -13.15
N ASN A 59 4.52 -11.51 -13.39
CA ASN A 59 5.93 -11.79 -13.20
C ASN A 59 6.22 -12.20 -11.76
N HIS A 60 5.63 -11.51 -10.78
CA HIS A 60 5.76 -11.87 -9.38
C HIS A 60 5.08 -13.21 -9.07
N LEU A 61 3.84 -13.43 -9.55
CA LEU A 61 3.11 -14.69 -9.33
C LEU A 61 3.86 -15.94 -9.83
N TYR A 62 4.65 -15.78 -10.91
CA TYR A 62 5.39 -16.87 -11.54
C TYR A 62 6.91 -16.78 -11.36
N GLU A 63 7.40 -15.91 -10.47
CA GLU A 63 8.83 -15.70 -10.15
C GLU A 63 9.72 -15.40 -11.38
N LEU A 64 9.21 -14.58 -12.29
CA LEU A 64 9.91 -14.17 -13.52
C LEU A 64 10.77 -12.92 -13.30
N ASP A 65 11.73 -12.70 -14.20
CA ASP A 65 12.43 -11.42 -14.28
C ASP A 65 11.42 -10.28 -14.50
N VAL A 66 11.58 -9.18 -13.77
CA VAL A 66 10.63 -8.06 -13.78
C VAL A 66 10.48 -7.40 -15.16
N LYS A 67 11.46 -7.53 -16.06
CA LYS A 67 11.43 -7.00 -17.43
C LYS A 67 10.76 -7.96 -18.41
N THR A 68 10.36 -9.16 -17.96
CA THR A 68 9.67 -10.16 -18.77
C THR A 68 8.33 -9.61 -19.25
N GLN A 69 8.11 -9.66 -20.57
CA GLN A 69 6.88 -9.21 -21.22
C GLN A 69 5.82 -10.31 -21.19
N SER A 70 5.36 -10.68 -20.00
CA SER A 70 4.34 -11.73 -19.79
C SER A 70 2.92 -11.34 -20.24
N GLY A 71 2.68 -10.05 -20.49
CA GLY A 71 1.42 -9.52 -21.00
C GLY A 71 1.44 -9.25 -22.50
N PHE A 72 0.25 -9.05 -23.08
CA PHE A 72 0.09 -8.68 -24.48
C PHE A 72 -1.08 -7.72 -24.71
N ASN A 73 -0.87 -6.78 -25.64
CA ASN A 73 -1.89 -5.96 -26.28
C ASN A 73 -2.00 -6.39 -27.74
N LEU A 74 -2.99 -7.22 -28.04
CA LEU A 74 -3.23 -7.77 -29.38
C LEU A 74 -4.34 -6.98 -30.09
N ARG A 75 -3.94 -6.18 -31.08
CA ARG A 75 -4.87 -5.46 -31.94
C ARG A 75 -5.22 -6.30 -33.16
N LEU A 76 -6.49 -6.57 -33.37
CA LEU A 76 -7.03 -7.21 -34.56
C LEU A 76 -7.71 -6.17 -35.43
N SER A 77 -7.34 -6.11 -36.71
CA SER A 77 -7.91 -5.21 -37.71
C SER A 77 -8.41 -5.99 -38.93
N GLY A 78 -9.40 -5.46 -39.66
CA GLY A 78 -9.94 -6.09 -40.87
C GLY A 78 -11.38 -6.58 -40.75
N LYS A 79 -11.73 -7.68 -41.41
CA LYS A 79 -13.13 -8.12 -41.54
C LYS A 79 -13.62 -8.84 -40.28
N MET A 80 -14.20 -8.09 -39.34
CA MET A 80 -14.69 -8.56 -38.03
C MET A 80 -15.92 -9.47 -38.08
N LYS A 81 -15.81 -10.65 -38.73
CA LYS A 81 -16.89 -11.65 -38.84
C LYS A 81 -16.46 -13.03 -38.34
N GLY A 82 -17.35 -13.66 -37.57
CA GLY A 82 -17.16 -15.01 -37.06
C GLY A 82 -16.22 -15.05 -35.86
N LYS A 83 -15.46 -16.15 -35.73
CA LYS A 83 -14.47 -16.35 -34.67
C LYS A 83 -13.05 -16.33 -35.26
N ALA A 84 -12.09 -15.86 -34.45
CA ALA A 84 -10.66 -16.09 -34.61
C ALA A 84 -10.18 -17.02 -33.49
N ILE A 85 -9.13 -17.79 -33.74
CA ILE A 85 -8.42 -18.54 -32.70
C ILE A 85 -7.11 -17.78 -32.44
N LEU A 86 -6.89 -17.41 -31.18
CA LEU A 86 -5.64 -16.90 -30.67
C LEU A 86 -4.88 -18.10 -30.14
N ASP A 87 -3.80 -18.46 -30.82
CA ASP A 87 -3.04 -19.65 -30.52
C ASP A 87 -1.71 -19.29 -29.88
N PHE A 88 -1.53 -19.74 -28.64
CA PHE A 88 -0.38 -19.44 -27.80
C PHE A 88 0.57 -20.62 -27.85
N GLN A 89 1.80 -20.42 -28.33
CA GLN A 89 2.78 -21.50 -28.58
C GLN A 89 4.12 -21.22 -27.89
N THR A 90 4.62 -22.20 -27.14
CA THR A 90 6.05 -22.33 -26.76
C THR A 90 6.70 -23.43 -27.60
N LYS A 91 7.98 -23.74 -27.33
CA LYS A 91 8.66 -24.84 -28.02
C LYS A 91 7.97 -26.19 -27.79
N ASP A 92 7.46 -26.40 -26.58
CA ASP A 92 7.01 -27.70 -26.11
C ASP A 92 5.48 -27.78 -25.89
N HIS A 93 4.79 -26.63 -25.78
CA HIS A 93 3.36 -26.58 -25.46
C HIS A 93 2.57 -25.60 -26.34
N GLN A 94 1.24 -25.80 -26.39
CA GLN A 94 0.32 -24.97 -27.18
C GLN A 94 -1.06 -24.83 -26.50
N ASN A 95 -1.68 -23.65 -26.58
CA ASN A 95 -3.03 -23.39 -26.07
C ASN A 95 -3.79 -22.38 -26.94
N GLY A 96 -4.89 -22.82 -27.57
CA GLY A 96 -5.79 -21.96 -28.34
C GLY A 96 -6.97 -21.37 -27.55
N ILE A 97 -7.22 -20.07 -27.70
CA ILE A 97 -8.41 -19.35 -27.23
C ILE A 97 -9.24 -18.82 -28.40
N SER A 98 -10.53 -19.14 -28.41
CA SER A 98 -11.44 -18.61 -29.43
C SER A 98 -12.07 -17.27 -29.04
N VAL A 99 -11.95 -16.26 -29.92
CA VAL A 99 -12.51 -14.92 -29.75
C VAL A 99 -13.57 -14.64 -30.83
N LYS A 100 -14.75 -14.15 -30.44
CA LYS A 100 -15.81 -13.75 -31.37
C LYS A 100 -15.53 -12.36 -31.93
N LEU A 101 -15.24 -12.23 -33.23
CA LEU A 101 -14.86 -10.95 -33.83
C LEU A 101 -16.03 -9.96 -33.94
N ASN A 102 -17.24 -10.48 -34.15
CA ASN A 102 -18.48 -9.71 -34.19
C ASN A 102 -19.19 -9.64 -32.82
N GLY A 103 -18.46 -9.87 -31.73
CA GLY A 103 -18.98 -9.71 -30.38
C GLY A 103 -19.36 -8.25 -30.10
N ARG A 104 -20.38 -8.07 -29.23
CA ARG A 104 -20.65 -6.78 -28.60
C ARG A 104 -19.63 -6.57 -27.48
N TYR A 105 -18.62 -5.75 -27.76
CA TYR A 105 -17.57 -5.36 -26.83
C TYR A 105 -17.71 -3.86 -26.50
N PRO A 106 -17.33 -3.43 -25.28
CA PRO A 106 -17.28 -2.00 -24.93
C PRO A 106 -16.31 -1.24 -25.85
N TYR A 107 -16.54 0.05 -26.04
CA TYR A 107 -15.63 0.90 -26.80
C TYR A 107 -14.39 1.26 -25.97
N ASP A 108 -13.24 1.43 -26.63
CA ASP A 108 -11.98 1.84 -25.98
C ASP A 108 -11.92 3.37 -25.85
N ASP A 109 -12.84 3.96 -25.08
CA ASP A 109 -12.90 5.40 -24.78
C ASP A 109 -12.56 5.72 -23.32
N GLY A 110 -12.03 4.76 -22.56
CA GLY A 110 -11.54 4.98 -21.19
C GLY A 110 -12.62 5.27 -20.13
N ILE A 111 -13.91 5.27 -20.51
CA ILE A 111 -15.03 5.63 -19.65
C ILE A 111 -15.95 4.42 -19.52
N GLU A 112 -15.71 3.55 -18.52
CA GLU A 112 -16.66 2.49 -18.19
C GLU A 112 -17.86 3.12 -17.46
N SER A 113 -19.03 3.13 -18.09
CA SER A 113 -20.24 3.63 -17.43
C SER A 113 -20.59 2.82 -16.18
N SER A 114 -21.18 3.44 -15.15
CA SER A 114 -21.57 2.77 -13.90
C SER A 114 -22.48 1.53 -14.12
N LEU A 115 -23.23 1.52 -15.22
CA LEU A 115 -24.08 0.39 -15.62
C LEU A 115 -23.28 -0.78 -16.21
N GLU A 116 -22.20 -0.48 -16.94
CA GLU A 116 -21.29 -1.48 -17.51
C GLU A 116 -20.39 -2.08 -16.44
N LYS A 117 -19.88 -1.27 -15.51
CA LYS A 117 -19.14 -1.73 -14.32
C LYS A 117 -19.97 -2.74 -13.51
N LYS A 118 -21.25 -2.42 -13.22
CA LYS A 118 -22.18 -3.35 -12.55
C LYS A 118 -22.40 -4.64 -13.33
N LYS A 119 -22.59 -4.58 -14.65
CA LYS A 119 -22.74 -5.78 -15.51
C LYS A 119 -21.47 -6.63 -15.54
N ARG A 120 -20.28 -6.02 -15.56
CA ARG A 120 -19.00 -6.72 -15.54
C ARG A 120 -18.76 -7.44 -14.22
N LEU A 121 -19.02 -6.78 -13.08
CA LEU A 121 -18.93 -7.39 -11.75
C LEU A 121 -19.92 -8.55 -11.59
N LEU A 122 -21.17 -8.39 -12.06
CA LEU A 122 -22.16 -9.48 -12.10
C LEU A 122 -21.69 -10.67 -12.95
N LYS A 123 -21.07 -10.41 -14.11
CA LYS A 123 -20.56 -11.46 -15.00
C LYS A 123 -19.32 -12.16 -14.42
N LYS A 124 -18.42 -11.43 -13.74
CA LYS A 124 -17.31 -12.00 -12.96
C LYS A 124 -17.83 -12.87 -11.81
N GLY A 125 -18.82 -12.41 -11.07
CA GLY A 125 -19.51 -13.19 -10.03
C GLY A 125 -20.14 -14.47 -10.56
N LEU A 126 -20.81 -14.41 -11.71
CA LEU A 126 -21.40 -15.59 -12.39
C LEU A 126 -20.34 -16.60 -12.85
N ASN A 127 -19.20 -16.14 -13.37
CA ASN A 127 -18.11 -17.04 -13.77
C ASN A 127 -17.40 -17.66 -12.55
N TYR A 128 -17.24 -16.91 -11.46
CA TYR A 128 -16.71 -17.41 -10.19
C TYR A 128 -17.66 -18.43 -9.52
N ALA A 129 -18.97 -18.24 -9.66
CA ALA A 129 -19.98 -19.19 -9.18
C ALA A 129 -19.89 -20.55 -9.86
N ARG A 130 -19.48 -20.57 -11.14
CA ARG A 130 -19.32 -21.81 -11.92
C ARG A 130 -18.12 -22.65 -11.48
N THR A 131 -17.12 -22.03 -10.87
CA THR A 131 -15.89 -22.71 -10.45
C THR A 131 -15.84 -22.99 -8.94
N HIS A 132 -16.46 -22.15 -8.10
CA HIS A 132 -16.32 -22.21 -6.63
C HIS A 132 -17.65 -22.30 -5.87
N GLY A 133 -18.77 -22.43 -6.57
CA GLY A 133 -20.11 -22.61 -6.00
C GLY A 133 -20.87 -21.31 -5.72
N LEU A 134 -22.21 -21.39 -5.77
CA LEU A 134 -23.13 -20.24 -5.72
C LEU A 134 -22.99 -19.41 -4.43
N LYS A 135 -22.78 -20.04 -3.27
CA LYS A 135 -22.64 -19.35 -1.98
C LYS A 135 -21.41 -18.44 -1.93
N LYS A 136 -20.25 -18.89 -2.44
CA LYS A 136 -19.00 -18.11 -2.46
C LYS A 136 -19.07 -16.93 -3.43
N ALA A 137 -19.72 -17.12 -4.58
CA ALA A 137 -19.95 -16.05 -5.54
C ALA A 137 -20.94 -14.98 -5.06
N VAL A 138 -22.02 -15.38 -4.37
CA VAL A 138 -22.95 -14.42 -3.74
C VAL A 138 -22.27 -13.63 -2.62
N ARG A 139 -21.38 -14.26 -1.84
CA ARG A 139 -20.58 -13.56 -0.80
C ARG A 139 -19.61 -12.54 -1.42
N ARG A 140 -18.90 -12.89 -2.49
CA ARG A 140 -18.00 -11.99 -3.23
C ARG A 140 -18.74 -10.83 -3.89
N VAL A 141 -19.85 -11.10 -4.58
CA VAL A 141 -20.68 -10.06 -5.19
C VAL A 141 -21.32 -9.15 -4.13
N LYS A 142 -21.70 -9.67 -2.95
CA LYS A 142 -22.15 -8.84 -1.82
C LYS A 142 -21.03 -8.02 -1.18
N MET A 143 -19.78 -8.48 -1.18
CA MET A 143 -18.62 -7.68 -0.75
C MET A 143 -18.29 -6.57 -1.76
N GLU A 144 -18.30 -6.87 -3.06
CA GLU A 144 -18.05 -5.90 -4.13
C GLU A 144 -19.23 -4.93 -4.38
N LEU A 145 -20.46 -5.28 -3.95
CA LEU A 145 -21.68 -4.46 -4.05
C LEU A 145 -22.23 -4.06 -2.68
N LYS A 146 -21.38 -3.81 -1.66
CA LYS A 146 -21.89 -3.39 -0.36
C LYS A 146 -22.63 -2.03 -0.46
N PRO A 147 -23.88 -1.96 0.05
CA PRO A 147 -24.57 -0.70 0.27
C PRO A 147 -23.96 -0.03 1.50
N GLY A 148 -23.25 1.08 1.29
CA GLY A 148 -22.61 1.84 2.38
C GLY A 148 -21.47 2.75 1.94
N SER A 149 -20.83 2.50 0.79
CA SER A 149 -19.87 3.45 0.22
C SER A 149 -20.64 4.69 -0.22
N ILE A 150 -20.41 5.81 0.46
CA ILE A 150 -20.87 7.10 -0.02
C ILE A 150 -20.24 7.36 -1.38
N ASP A 151 -21.05 7.91 -2.27
CA ASP A 151 -20.56 8.39 -3.54
C ASP A 151 -19.58 9.53 -3.28
N TYR A 152 -18.39 9.48 -3.84
CA TYR A 152 -17.34 10.45 -3.51
C TYR A 152 -17.78 11.90 -3.78
N ALA A 153 -18.62 12.14 -4.79
CA ALA A 153 -19.20 13.46 -5.03
C ALA A 153 -20.10 13.95 -3.86
N GLN A 154 -20.84 13.04 -3.22
CA GLN A 154 -21.59 13.37 -2.00
C GLN A 154 -20.67 13.64 -0.81
N TRP A 155 -19.56 12.90 -0.71
CA TRP A 155 -18.54 13.15 0.30
C TRP A 155 -17.94 14.56 0.13
N ILE A 156 -17.53 14.92 -1.09
CA ILE A 156 -16.99 16.25 -1.43
C ILE A 156 -18.00 17.35 -1.05
N ALA A 157 -19.25 17.24 -1.49
CA ALA A 157 -20.29 18.25 -1.23
C ALA A 157 -20.53 18.51 0.26
N LYS A 158 -20.26 17.50 1.10
CA LYS A 158 -20.43 17.58 2.54
C LYS A 158 -19.19 18.09 3.27
N HIS A 159 -18.00 17.63 2.88
CA HIS A 159 -16.76 17.88 3.63
C HIS A 159 -15.95 19.06 3.11
N GLU A 160 -16.07 19.40 1.82
CA GLU A 160 -15.28 20.45 1.17
C GLU A 160 -16.10 21.73 0.94
N GLN A 161 -16.54 22.37 2.01
CA GLN A 161 -17.24 23.65 1.95
C GLN A 161 -16.27 24.80 2.27
N ILE A 162 -15.92 25.58 1.24
CA ILE A 162 -14.93 26.66 1.35
C ILE A 162 -15.63 28.02 1.26
N ASP A 163 -15.55 28.81 2.33
CA ASP A 163 -15.87 30.24 2.28
C ASP A 163 -14.64 31.02 1.79
N VAL A 164 -14.60 31.27 0.49
CA VAL A 164 -13.49 31.94 -0.19
C VAL A 164 -13.22 33.33 0.38
N ALA A 165 -14.25 34.09 0.75
CA ALA A 165 -14.08 35.46 1.24
C ALA A 165 -13.50 35.45 2.66
N ALA A 166 -14.06 34.62 3.54
CA ALA A 166 -13.55 34.47 4.90
C ALA A 166 -12.11 33.92 4.90
N GLN A 167 -11.81 32.97 4.02
CA GLN A 167 -10.47 32.40 3.89
C GLN A 167 -9.45 33.44 3.43
N LYS A 168 -9.77 34.27 2.42
CA LYS A 168 -8.90 35.38 2.00
C LYS A 168 -8.65 36.40 3.12
N THR A 169 -9.69 36.77 3.88
CA THR A 169 -9.53 37.66 5.03
C THR A 169 -8.64 37.05 6.11
N LYS A 170 -8.81 35.75 6.40
CA LYS A 170 -7.95 35.03 7.36
C LYS A 170 -6.51 34.93 6.85
N ALA A 171 -6.31 34.65 5.57
CA ALA A 171 -5.00 34.56 4.92
C ALA A 171 -4.20 35.87 5.08
N GLN A 172 -4.88 37.01 4.90
CA GLN A 172 -4.28 38.33 5.04
C GLN A 172 -3.89 38.65 6.49
N ALA A 173 -4.57 38.05 7.46
CA ALA A 173 -4.34 38.25 8.89
C ALA A 173 -3.33 37.27 9.51
N PHE A 174 -2.77 36.32 8.75
CA PHE A 174 -1.72 35.44 9.26
C PHE A 174 -0.49 36.23 9.73
N ALA A 175 0.05 35.84 10.89
CA ALA A 175 1.25 36.46 11.45
C ALA A 175 2.50 36.01 10.69
N TYR A 176 2.54 34.74 10.28
CA TYR A 176 3.57 34.17 9.45
C TYR A 176 3.02 33.93 8.04
N ARG A 177 3.60 34.61 7.05
CA ARG A 177 3.15 34.59 5.64
C ARG A 177 4.33 34.28 4.72
N PRO A 178 4.88 33.06 4.74
CA PRO A 178 5.99 32.69 3.88
C PRO A 178 5.59 32.75 2.40
N LEU A 179 6.50 33.17 1.53
CA LEU A 179 6.32 33.06 0.09
C LEU A 179 6.41 31.56 -0.29
N ILE A 180 5.40 31.04 -0.98
CA ILE A 180 5.42 29.68 -1.53
C ILE A 180 5.74 29.73 -3.02
N SER A 181 6.84 29.09 -3.44
CA SER A 181 7.19 28.92 -4.86
C SER A 181 6.59 27.63 -5.39
N VAL A 182 5.57 27.73 -6.24
CA VAL A 182 5.03 26.57 -6.96
C VAL A 182 5.94 26.28 -8.14
N VAL A 183 6.59 25.11 -8.16
CA VAL A 183 7.57 24.71 -9.16
C VAL A 183 6.92 23.76 -10.15
N MET A 184 6.87 24.15 -11.44
CA MET A 184 6.13 23.44 -12.48
C MET A 184 6.96 23.22 -13.75
N PRO A 185 7.46 22.00 -14.03
CA PRO A 185 8.07 21.66 -15.31
C PRO A 185 6.99 21.53 -16.40
N VAL A 186 7.24 22.03 -17.61
CA VAL A 186 6.30 21.97 -18.73
C VAL A 186 6.94 21.31 -19.94
N TYR A 187 6.30 20.28 -20.50
CA TYR A 187 6.69 19.71 -21.78
C TYR A 187 5.50 19.17 -22.56
N ASN A 188 5.21 19.73 -23.74
CA ASN A 188 4.27 19.18 -24.73
C ASN A 188 2.87 18.80 -24.21
N VAL A 189 2.38 19.50 -23.18
CA VAL A 189 1.03 19.33 -22.62
C VAL A 189 -0.02 20.03 -23.50
N GLU A 190 -1.24 19.49 -23.56
CA GLU A 190 -2.34 20.19 -24.23
C GLU A 190 -2.64 21.52 -23.53
N ILE A 191 -2.80 22.59 -24.33
CA ILE A 191 -3.00 23.96 -23.84
C ILE A 191 -4.14 24.09 -22.82
N LYS A 192 -5.27 23.40 -23.04
CA LYS A 192 -6.41 23.46 -22.11
C LYS A 192 -6.07 22.95 -20.70
N TRP A 193 -5.16 21.99 -20.57
CA TRP A 193 -4.77 21.43 -19.28
C TRP A 193 -3.76 22.34 -18.59
N LEU A 194 -2.80 22.87 -19.35
CA LEU A 194 -1.87 23.88 -18.88
C LEU A 194 -2.59 25.14 -18.39
N GLU A 195 -3.61 25.60 -19.11
CA GLU A 195 -4.43 26.74 -18.71
C GLU A 195 -5.17 26.48 -17.39
N LYS A 196 -5.82 25.31 -17.26
CA LYS A 196 -6.49 24.91 -16.01
C LYS A 196 -5.52 24.83 -14.83
N CYS A 197 -4.35 24.24 -15.04
CA CYS A 197 -3.29 24.13 -14.04
C CYS A 197 -2.86 25.52 -13.54
N ILE A 198 -2.47 26.42 -14.45
CA ILE A 198 -2.04 27.78 -14.10
C ILE A 198 -3.18 28.58 -13.44
N ASP A 199 -4.39 28.51 -13.98
CA ASP A 199 -5.55 29.22 -13.41
C ASP A 199 -5.89 28.70 -11.99
N SER A 200 -5.64 27.42 -11.69
CA SER A 200 -5.83 26.86 -10.33
C SER A 200 -4.86 27.46 -9.29
N VAL A 201 -3.64 27.80 -9.71
CA VAL A 201 -2.67 28.53 -8.87
C VAL A 201 -3.07 30.01 -8.75
N ILE A 202 -3.52 30.64 -9.83
CA ILE A 202 -4.01 32.03 -9.80
C ILE A 202 -5.18 32.19 -8.83
N ALA A 203 -6.07 31.18 -8.77
CA ALA A 203 -7.28 31.21 -7.98
C ALA A 203 -7.05 31.14 -6.46
N GLN A 204 -5.85 30.74 -6.00
CA GLN A 204 -5.56 30.47 -4.58
C GLN A 204 -6.01 31.60 -3.65
N THR A 205 -6.58 31.23 -2.50
CA THR A 205 -7.05 32.18 -1.47
C THR A 205 -5.91 32.75 -0.62
N TYR A 206 -4.80 32.03 -0.50
CA TYR A 206 -3.53 32.60 -0.07
C TYR A 206 -2.89 33.33 -1.25
N ASP A 207 -2.44 34.56 -1.04
CA ASP A 207 -2.02 35.50 -2.10
C ASP A 207 -0.50 35.63 -2.26
N HIS A 208 0.28 35.19 -1.27
CA HIS A 208 1.73 35.32 -1.24
C HIS A 208 2.43 34.07 -1.79
N TRP A 209 2.28 33.88 -3.10
CA TRP A 209 2.90 32.80 -3.86
C TRP A 209 3.55 33.33 -5.13
N GLU A 210 4.42 32.52 -5.72
CA GLU A 210 4.92 32.68 -7.08
C GLU A 210 4.82 31.35 -7.82
N LEU A 211 4.64 31.41 -9.14
CA LEU A 211 4.59 30.23 -10.00
C LEU A 211 5.83 30.23 -10.89
N CYS A 212 6.74 29.33 -10.59
CA CYS A 212 8.02 29.15 -11.28
C CYS A 212 7.87 28.04 -12.32
N ILE A 213 7.81 28.42 -13.58
CA ILE A 213 7.58 27.52 -14.71
C ILE A 213 8.87 27.32 -15.50
N SER A 214 9.19 26.08 -15.83
CA SER A 214 10.24 25.76 -16.79
C SER A 214 9.67 25.04 -18.00
N ASP A 215 9.61 25.71 -19.15
CA ASP A 215 9.30 25.06 -20.42
C ASP A 215 10.53 24.29 -20.94
N ASP A 216 10.44 22.96 -20.94
CA ASP A 216 11.51 22.03 -21.27
C ASP A 216 11.65 21.80 -22.78
N ALA A 217 11.76 22.90 -23.52
CA ALA A 217 11.81 22.94 -24.98
C ALA A 217 10.57 22.28 -25.64
N SER A 218 9.36 22.70 -25.23
CA SER A 218 8.13 22.24 -25.87
C SER A 218 8.14 22.52 -27.37
N THR A 219 7.68 21.53 -28.16
CA THR A 219 7.70 21.59 -29.61
C THR A 219 6.48 22.32 -30.21
N ASP A 220 5.38 22.41 -29.45
CA ASP A 220 4.22 23.21 -29.88
C ASP A 220 4.44 24.70 -29.54
N PRO A 221 4.59 25.59 -30.53
CA PRO A 221 4.79 27.02 -30.28
C PRO A 221 3.60 27.69 -29.56
N LYS A 222 2.44 27.05 -29.48
CA LYS A 222 1.31 27.54 -28.69
C LYS A 222 1.59 27.49 -27.19
N ILE A 223 2.40 26.55 -26.71
CA ILE A 223 2.75 26.43 -25.29
C ILE A 223 3.55 27.66 -24.88
N HIS A 224 4.59 27.98 -25.65
CA HIS A 224 5.41 29.18 -25.46
C HIS A 224 4.55 30.45 -25.36
N LYS A 225 3.69 30.69 -26.37
CA LYS A 225 2.77 31.85 -26.40
C LYS A 225 1.79 31.86 -25.22
N CYS A 226 1.34 30.68 -24.77
CA CYS A 226 0.46 30.56 -23.63
C CYS A 226 1.16 31.04 -22.35
N LEU A 227 2.40 30.58 -22.13
CA LEU A 227 3.22 30.93 -20.98
C LEU A 227 3.59 32.42 -20.97
N GLU A 228 4.00 33.00 -22.11
CA GLU A 228 4.26 34.45 -22.23
C GLU A 228 3.02 35.28 -21.87
N ARG A 229 1.83 34.86 -22.32
CA ARG A 229 0.58 35.53 -21.98
C ARG A 229 0.29 35.49 -20.48
N TYR A 230 0.53 34.36 -19.81
CA TYR A 230 0.34 34.26 -18.36
C TYR A 230 1.36 35.10 -17.59
N GLN A 231 2.62 35.08 -18.00
CA GLN A 231 3.68 35.93 -17.43
C GLN A 231 3.35 37.43 -17.54
N GLN A 232 2.70 37.87 -18.63
CA GLN A 232 2.22 39.25 -18.79
C GLN A 232 0.95 39.54 -17.97
N LYS A 233 0.12 38.52 -17.72
CA LYS A 233 -1.17 38.63 -17.01
C LYS A 233 -0.97 38.77 -15.49
N ASP A 234 0.00 38.07 -14.91
CA ASP A 234 0.26 38.08 -13.48
C ASP A 234 1.77 38.08 -13.21
N SER A 235 2.27 39.12 -12.54
CA SER A 235 3.70 39.31 -12.28
C SER A 235 4.31 38.28 -11.33
N ARG A 236 3.48 37.47 -10.64
CA ARG A 236 3.92 36.36 -9.80
C ARG A 236 4.29 35.12 -10.61
N ILE A 237 3.98 35.10 -11.91
CA ILE A 237 4.31 33.99 -12.81
C ILE A 237 5.66 34.26 -13.47
N LYS A 238 6.64 33.41 -13.18
CA LYS A 238 8.00 33.46 -13.72
C LYS A 238 8.19 32.27 -14.65
N VAL A 239 8.73 32.49 -15.85
CA VAL A 239 8.93 31.45 -16.85
C VAL A 239 10.38 31.45 -17.32
N VAL A 240 11.00 30.27 -17.34
CA VAL A 240 12.25 30.00 -18.05
C VAL A 240 11.98 29.09 -19.23
N PHE A 241 12.52 29.45 -20.40
CA PHE A 241 12.43 28.67 -21.61
C PHE A 241 13.77 27.98 -21.86
N ARG A 242 13.79 26.66 -21.73
CA ARG A 242 15.00 25.87 -21.94
C ARG A 242 15.23 25.69 -23.44
N GLU A 243 16.49 25.73 -23.85
CA GLU A 243 16.88 25.53 -25.26
C GLU A 243 16.85 24.04 -25.66
N GLU A 244 17.04 23.15 -24.69
CA GLU A 244 17.10 21.70 -24.89
C GLU A 244 16.24 20.96 -23.87
N ASN A 245 15.60 19.88 -24.32
CA ASN A 245 14.82 19.00 -23.47
C ASN A 245 15.74 18.25 -22.49
N GLY A 246 15.63 18.57 -21.20
CA GLY A 246 16.39 17.99 -20.10
C GLY A 246 15.63 16.93 -19.31
N HIS A 247 14.39 16.61 -19.70
CA HIS A 247 13.44 15.81 -18.95
C HIS A 247 13.06 16.41 -17.59
N ILE A 248 12.17 15.73 -16.88
CA ILE A 248 11.51 16.23 -15.66
C ILE A 248 12.52 16.75 -14.62
N SER A 249 13.61 16.03 -14.31
CA SER A 249 14.55 16.44 -13.26
C SER A 249 15.23 17.79 -13.56
N LEU A 250 15.74 17.99 -14.78
CA LEU A 250 16.42 19.23 -15.15
C LEU A 250 15.43 20.37 -15.39
N ALA A 251 14.25 20.08 -15.93
CA ALA A 251 13.18 21.05 -16.06
C ALA A 251 12.73 21.57 -14.69
N THR A 252 12.46 20.69 -13.74
CA THR A 252 12.09 21.08 -12.37
C THR A 252 13.21 21.86 -11.69
N ASN A 253 14.48 21.50 -11.90
CA ASN A 253 15.61 22.29 -11.39
C ASN A 253 15.68 23.70 -12.01
N SER A 254 15.42 23.88 -13.31
CA SER A 254 15.37 25.21 -13.92
C SER A 254 14.24 26.07 -13.36
N ALA A 255 13.09 25.48 -13.04
CA ALA A 255 12.03 26.17 -12.30
C ALA A 255 12.42 26.47 -10.84
N LEU A 256 13.16 25.57 -10.18
CA LEU A 256 13.70 25.76 -8.84
C LEU A 256 14.75 26.89 -8.76
N GLU A 257 15.55 27.09 -9.81
CA GLU A 257 16.58 28.14 -9.88
C GLU A 257 15.98 29.56 -9.81
N ILE A 258 14.79 29.75 -10.38
CA ILE A 258 14.05 31.03 -10.36
C ILE A 258 13.12 31.17 -9.15
N ALA A 259 13.14 30.21 -8.21
CA ALA A 259 12.34 30.20 -7.00
C ALA A 259 12.99 30.99 -5.84
N GLU A 260 12.23 31.92 -5.28
CA GLU A 260 12.60 32.87 -4.22
C GLU A 260 11.84 32.64 -2.91
N GLY A 261 10.89 31.70 -2.88
CA GLY A 261 10.07 31.38 -1.73
C GLY A 261 10.85 30.81 -0.54
N GLU A 262 10.20 30.81 0.62
CA GLU A 262 10.73 30.09 1.79
C GLU A 262 10.46 28.58 1.67
N PHE A 263 9.35 28.23 1.00
CA PHE A 263 8.98 26.85 0.68
C PHE A 263 8.79 26.70 -0.83
N MET A 264 9.06 25.50 -1.34
CA MET A 264 8.61 25.08 -2.67
C MET A 264 7.43 24.13 -2.57
N ALA A 265 6.51 24.22 -3.52
CA ALA A 265 5.41 23.28 -3.71
C ALA A 265 5.52 22.64 -5.09
N LEU A 266 5.32 21.33 -5.18
CA LEU A 266 5.36 20.60 -6.44
C LEU A 266 4.00 20.59 -7.15
N LEU A 267 4.00 20.83 -8.46
CA LEU A 267 2.81 20.78 -9.31
C LEU A 267 3.15 20.31 -10.73
N ASP A 268 2.44 19.31 -11.22
CA ASP A 268 2.52 18.86 -12.61
C ASP A 268 1.67 19.73 -13.54
N ASN A 269 2.12 19.88 -14.79
CA ASN A 269 1.58 20.85 -15.76
C ASN A 269 0.17 20.56 -16.29
N ASP A 270 -0.39 19.40 -15.98
CA ASP A 270 -1.74 18.99 -16.31
C ASP A 270 -2.66 18.84 -15.08
N ASP A 271 -2.13 19.00 -13.87
CA ASP A 271 -2.88 18.82 -12.62
C ASP A 271 -3.49 20.12 -12.10
N GLU A 272 -4.38 20.02 -11.10
CA GLU A 272 -5.07 21.18 -10.51
C GLU A 272 -4.90 21.20 -8.98
N LEU A 273 -4.76 22.40 -8.43
CA LEU A 273 -4.85 22.63 -6.99
C LEU A 273 -6.25 23.13 -6.59
N PRO A 274 -6.85 22.61 -5.51
CA PRO A 274 -7.98 23.25 -4.85
C PRO A 274 -7.67 24.69 -4.46
N ILE A 275 -8.67 25.56 -4.51
CA ILE A 275 -8.50 27.00 -4.26
C ILE A 275 -7.93 27.34 -2.87
N ASN A 276 -8.04 26.42 -1.91
CA ASN A 276 -7.54 26.57 -0.55
C ASN A 276 -6.18 25.88 -0.29
N ALA A 277 -5.58 25.20 -1.28
CA ALA A 277 -4.39 24.37 -1.07
C ALA A 277 -3.25 25.12 -0.34
N LEU A 278 -2.83 26.28 -0.87
CA LEU A 278 -1.76 27.06 -0.26
C LEU A 278 -2.18 27.72 1.06
N PHE A 279 -3.48 27.99 1.24
CA PHE A 279 -4.01 28.51 2.50
C PHE A 279 -3.88 27.49 3.63
N GLU A 280 -4.22 26.22 3.40
CA GLU A 280 -4.15 25.19 4.45
C GLU A 280 -2.70 24.95 4.88
N VAL A 281 -1.76 24.93 3.92
CA VAL A 281 -0.32 24.83 4.18
C VAL A 281 0.15 25.97 5.08
N VAL A 282 -0.23 27.21 4.77
CA VAL A 282 0.20 28.35 5.58
C VAL A 282 -0.57 28.43 6.91
N ASN A 283 -1.80 27.94 6.97
CA ASN A 283 -2.56 27.84 8.22
C ASN A 283 -1.81 26.95 9.22
N VAL A 284 -1.38 25.75 8.81
CA VAL A 284 -0.61 24.88 9.71
C VAL A 284 0.75 25.50 10.07
N LEU A 285 1.42 26.19 9.16
CA LEU A 285 2.69 26.88 9.46
C LEU A 285 2.53 28.01 10.49
N ASN A 286 1.34 28.62 10.62
CA ASN A 286 1.08 29.59 11.68
C ASN A 286 0.92 28.93 13.06
N GLU A 287 0.52 27.66 13.10
CA GLU A 287 0.41 26.86 14.31
C GLU A 287 1.73 26.17 14.65
N ARG A 288 2.50 25.78 13.61
CA ARG A 288 3.71 24.99 13.66
C ARG A 288 4.77 25.54 12.67
N PRO A 289 5.43 26.65 12.99
CA PRO A 289 6.41 27.29 12.09
C PRO A 289 7.70 26.47 11.88
N GLU A 290 7.94 25.46 12.73
CA GLU A 290 9.10 24.57 12.64
C GLU A 290 9.04 23.56 11.50
N LEU A 291 7.88 23.35 10.88
CA LEU A 291 7.69 22.33 9.85
C LEU A 291 8.60 22.55 8.63
N ASP A 292 9.16 21.47 8.12
CA ASP A 292 10.08 21.47 6.96
C ASP A 292 9.47 20.76 5.74
N LEU A 293 8.58 19.80 5.98
CA LEU A 293 7.88 19.06 4.94
C LEU A 293 6.39 18.95 5.29
N ILE A 294 5.54 19.40 4.37
CA ILE A 294 4.10 19.27 4.47
C ILE A 294 3.60 18.51 3.25
N TYR A 295 2.71 17.55 3.46
CA TYR A 295 2.01 16.86 2.38
C TYR A 295 0.52 16.75 2.68
N SER A 296 -0.26 16.37 1.69
CA SER A 296 -1.72 16.34 1.77
C SER A 296 -2.31 15.11 1.10
N ASP A 297 -3.56 14.82 1.42
CA ASP A 297 -4.36 13.87 0.66
C ASP A 297 -4.53 14.35 -0.79
N GLU A 298 -4.79 13.41 -1.68
CA GLU A 298 -4.96 13.66 -3.11
C GLU A 298 -6.13 12.83 -3.67
N ASP A 299 -6.63 13.22 -4.83
CA ASP A 299 -7.53 12.37 -5.61
C ASP A 299 -7.25 12.51 -7.10
N LYS A 300 -8.07 11.82 -7.91
CA LYS A 300 -7.99 11.88 -9.36
C LYS A 300 -9.10 12.74 -9.92
N ILE A 301 -8.81 13.44 -11.01
CA ILE A 301 -9.78 14.24 -11.76
C ILE A 301 -9.79 13.81 -13.23
N ASP A 302 -10.98 13.57 -13.78
CA ASP A 302 -11.13 13.23 -15.19
C ASP A 302 -11.12 14.47 -16.11
N ALA A 303 -11.25 14.25 -17.42
CA ALA A 303 -11.28 15.33 -18.42
C ALA A 303 -12.50 16.26 -18.29
N ASP A 304 -13.60 15.77 -17.72
CA ASP A 304 -14.85 16.50 -17.51
C ASP A 304 -14.86 17.28 -16.17
N GLY A 305 -13.84 17.06 -15.33
CA GLY A 305 -13.70 17.69 -14.02
C GLY A 305 -14.35 16.90 -12.88
N ASN A 306 -14.77 15.65 -13.11
CA ASN A 306 -15.28 14.80 -12.04
C ASN A 306 -14.11 14.20 -11.26
N ARG A 307 -14.20 14.34 -9.93
CA ARG A 307 -13.20 13.81 -9.00
C ARG A 307 -13.55 12.38 -8.54
N PHE A 308 -12.56 11.52 -8.38
CA PHE A 308 -12.71 10.10 -8.01
C PHE A 308 -11.42 9.49 -7.42
N ASP A 309 -11.52 8.28 -6.86
CA ASP A 309 -10.39 7.48 -6.34
C ASP A 309 -9.49 8.24 -5.35
N PRO A 310 -10.05 8.79 -4.24
CA PRO A 310 -9.28 9.54 -3.27
C PRO A 310 -8.25 8.66 -2.55
N HIS A 311 -7.05 9.19 -2.40
CA HIS A 311 -6.02 8.66 -1.55
C HIS A 311 -5.99 9.45 -0.25
N PHE A 312 -6.74 8.96 0.73
CA PHE A 312 -6.63 9.36 2.13
C PHE A 312 -5.42 8.66 2.75
N LYS A 313 -4.35 9.42 2.92
CA LYS A 313 -3.00 9.00 3.33
C LYS A 313 -2.93 8.89 4.85
N ALA A 314 -1.93 8.15 5.31
CA ALA A 314 -1.52 8.16 6.71
C ALA A 314 -0.68 9.42 7.01
N ASP A 315 -0.56 9.73 8.29
CA ASP A 315 0.51 10.59 8.79
C ASP A 315 1.89 9.92 8.58
N TRP A 316 2.95 10.61 9.01
CA TRP A 316 4.32 10.21 8.72
C TRP A 316 4.60 8.77 9.12
N SER A 317 4.79 7.94 8.09
CA SER A 317 5.07 6.52 8.16
C SER A 317 6.34 6.20 7.39
N PRO A 318 7.51 6.10 8.06
CA PRO A 318 8.78 5.91 7.40
C PRO A 318 8.90 4.54 6.73
N ASN A 319 8.32 3.47 7.29
CA ASN A 319 8.43 2.14 6.67
C ASN A 319 7.44 2.00 5.52
N THR A 320 6.25 2.60 5.60
CA THR A 320 5.34 2.66 4.44
C THR A 320 5.95 3.48 3.30
N LEU A 321 6.67 4.56 3.63
CA LEU A 321 7.35 5.37 2.61
C LEU A 321 8.30 4.52 1.79
N MET A 322 8.96 3.51 2.39
CA MET A 322 9.89 2.63 1.68
C MET A 322 9.19 1.68 0.69
N GLY A 323 7.91 1.35 0.92
CA GLY A 323 7.09 0.55 0.02
C GLY A 323 6.48 1.34 -1.13
N ASN A 324 6.17 2.63 -0.95
CA ASN A 324 5.61 3.50 -1.97
C ASN A 324 5.77 4.99 -1.60
N ASN A 325 6.01 5.85 -2.60
CA ASN A 325 5.99 7.29 -2.41
C ASN A 325 4.55 7.83 -2.25
N TYR A 326 3.98 7.65 -1.06
CA TYR A 326 2.64 8.17 -0.77
C TYR A 326 2.63 9.69 -0.53
N ILE A 327 3.79 10.33 -0.34
CA ILE A 327 3.88 11.80 -0.16
C ILE A 327 3.54 12.49 -1.47
N SER A 328 4.23 12.12 -2.56
CA SER A 328 3.94 12.56 -3.93
C SER A 328 3.69 14.08 -4.03
N HIS A 329 2.67 14.48 -4.79
CA HIS A 329 2.11 15.81 -4.84
C HIS A 329 0.85 15.89 -3.96
N LEU A 330 0.47 17.01 -3.35
CA LEU A 330 1.21 18.25 -3.16
C LEU A 330 2.23 18.09 -2.03
N GLY A 331 3.51 17.88 -2.38
CA GLY A 331 4.62 17.97 -1.44
C GLY A 331 5.13 19.41 -1.35
N VAL A 332 5.16 19.95 -0.14
CA VAL A 332 5.67 21.29 0.17
C VAL A 332 6.91 21.18 1.05
N TYR A 333 8.04 21.66 0.54
CA TYR A 333 9.36 21.46 1.14
C TYR A 333 9.99 22.81 1.48
N ARG A 334 10.65 22.92 2.63
CA ARG A 334 11.48 24.09 2.95
C ARG A 334 12.57 24.25 1.88
N LEU A 335 12.55 25.38 1.19
CA LEU A 335 13.35 25.58 -0.02
C LEU A 335 14.86 25.58 0.28
N SER A 336 15.27 26.10 1.43
CA SER A 336 16.68 26.12 1.84
C SER A 336 17.28 24.71 1.92
N ILE A 337 16.51 23.73 2.41
CA ILE A 337 16.94 22.35 2.54
C ILE A 337 16.99 21.68 1.16
N VAL A 338 16.02 21.94 0.28
CA VAL A 338 16.07 21.45 -1.11
C VAL A 338 17.31 21.96 -1.83
N LYS A 339 17.66 23.24 -1.63
CA LYS A 339 18.87 23.86 -2.20
C LYS A 339 20.14 23.24 -1.63
N GLU A 340 20.22 22.97 -0.32
CA GLU A 340 21.33 22.24 0.31
C GLU A 340 21.51 20.85 -0.31
N LEU A 341 20.41 20.16 -0.58
CA LEU A 341 20.39 18.83 -1.18
C LEU A 341 20.73 18.81 -2.68
N GLY A 342 20.85 19.97 -3.33
CA GLY A 342 21.13 20.09 -4.75
C GLY A 342 19.94 19.80 -5.68
N GLY A 343 18.70 19.89 -5.17
CA GLY A 343 17.49 19.72 -5.96
C GLY A 343 17.24 18.29 -6.47
N PHE A 344 16.76 18.19 -7.72
CA PHE A 344 16.39 16.94 -8.38
C PHE A 344 17.60 16.34 -9.10
N ARG A 345 17.87 15.05 -8.86
CA ARG A 345 19.03 14.37 -9.45
C ARG A 345 18.68 13.81 -10.83
N LYS A 346 19.57 14.00 -11.81
CA LYS A 346 19.48 13.35 -13.13
C LYS A 346 19.60 11.82 -12.99
N GLY A 347 18.86 11.08 -13.81
CA GLY A 347 18.85 9.61 -13.80
C GLY A 347 17.83 9.00 -12.84
N TYR A 348 16.91 9.82 -12.33
CA TYR A 348 15.78 9.43 -11.49
C TYR A 348 14.44 9.76 -12.15
N GLU A 349 14.41 10.06 -13.44
CA GLU A 349 13.21 10.45 -14.16
C GLU A 349 12.14 9.35 -14.07
N GLY A 350 10.96 9.72 -13.57
CA GLY A 350 9.87 8.80 -13.20
C GLY A 350 9.80 8.44 -11.71
N SER A 351 10.81 8.82 -10.92
CA SER A 351 10.86 8.67 -9.46
C SER A 351 11.66 9.80 -8.80
N GLN A 352 11.78 10.95 -9.46
CA GLN A 352 12.57 12.09 -9.01
C GLN A 352 12.06 12.67 -7.68
N ASP A 353 10.74 12.67 -7.48
CA ASP A 353 10.12 13.14 -6.24
C ASP A 353 10.36 12.15 -5.10
N TYR A 354 10.40 10.85 -5.42
CA TYR A 354 10.71 9.81 -4.44
C TYR A 354 12.18 9.90 -4.00
N ASP A 355 13.10 10.14 -4.94
CA ASP A 355 14.50 10.42 -4.62
C ASP A 355 14.65 11.65 -3.72
N LEU A 356 13.94 12.75 -4.04
CA LEU A 356 13.99 13.97 -3.24
C LEU A 356 13.46 13.74 -1.83
N VAL A 357 12.27 13.16 -1.67
CA VAL A 357 11.64 12.98 -0.35
C VAL A 357 12.46 12.04 0.54
N LEU A 358 13.07 10.98 -0.03
CA LEU A 358 13.96 10.09 0.72
C LEU A 358 15.19 10.85 1.25
N ARG A 359 15.81 11.70 0.44
CA ARG A 359 16.95 12.54 0.87
C ARG A 359 16.54 13.64 1.84
N PHE A 360 15.35 14.21 1.66
CA PHE A 360 14.84 15.31 2.48
C PHE A 360 14.54 14.84 3.90
N THR A 361 13.84 13.71 4.03
CA THR A 361 13.48 13.10 5.32
C THR A 361 14.69 12.61 6.10
N GLU A 362 15.84 12.38 5.45
CA GLU A 362 17.12 12.08 6.11
C GLU A 362 17.79 13.32 6.75
N LYS A 363 17.33 14.53 6.40
CA LYS A 363 17.92 15.81 6.88
C LYS A 363 17.15 16.47 8.01
N ILE A 364 15.92 16.03 8.25
CA ILE A 364 15.01 16.70 9.18
C ILE A 364 14.52 15.74 10.27
N PRO A 365 14.14 16.27 11.44
CA PRO A 365 13.43 15.49 12.44
C PRO A 365 12.06 15.03 11.93
N ALA A 366 11.60 13.86 12.39
CA ALA A 366 10.30 13.30 11.98
C ALA A 366 9.13 14.23 12.37
N GLU A 367 9.24 14.92 13.49
CA GLU A 367 8.25 15.89 13.99
C GLU A 367 8.10 17.13 13.10
N HIS A 368 9.06 17.40 12.20
CA HIS A 368 8.98 18.49 11.22
C HIS A 368 8.27 18.08 9.92
N ILE A 369 7.77 16.84 9.84
CA ILE A 369 6.97 16.32 8.74
C ILE A 369 5.50 16.37 9.17
N TYR A 370 4.64 16.94 8.34
CA TYR A 370 3.22 17.09 8.65
C TYR A 370 2.31 16.69 7.50
N HIS A 371 1.23 16.02 7.85
CA HIS A 371 0.18 15.62 6.93
C HIS A 371 -1.06 16.48 7.15
N ILE A 372 -1.56 17.09 6.09
CA ILE A 372 -2.88 17.73 6.07
C ILE A 372 -3.89 16.74 5.50
N ASP A 373 -4.83 16.30 6.34
CA ASP A 373 -5.91 15.35 6.05
C ASP A 373 -7.03 15.93 5.16
N ARG A 374 -6.64 16.70 4.14
CA ARG A 374 -7.52 17.33 3.16
C ARG A 374 -6.99 17.03 1.78
N VAL A 375 -7.91 16.84 0.83
CA VAL A 375 -7.55 16.68 -0.57
C VAL A 375 -7.10 18.03 -1.12
N LEU A 376 -5.79 18.25 -1.23
CA LEU A 376 -5.19 19.51 -1.71
C LEU A 376 -4.45 19.36 -3.05
N TYR A 377 -4.68 18.24 -3.75
CA TYR A 377 -4.13 17.97 -5.07
C TYR A 377 -5.10 17.12 -5.90
N HIS A 378 -5.29 17.49 -7.17
CA HIS A 378 -6.13 16.75 -8.12
C HIS A 378 -5.27 16.23 -9.29
N TRP A 379 -5.02 14.93 -9.30
CA TRP A 379 -4.22 14.27 -10.31
C TRP A 379 -5.05 13.95 -11.56
N ARG A 380 -4.73 14.56 -12.69
CA ARG A 380 -5.50 14.40 -13.91
C ARG A 380 -5.26 13.05 -14.57
N THR A 381 -6.35 12.34 -14.84
CA THR A 381 -6.33 11.10 -15.62
C THR A 381 -6.73 11.36 -17.08
N ILE A 382 -5.73 11.47 -17.96
CA ILE A 382 -5.90 11.63 -19.41
C ILE A 382 -5.00 10.66 -20.19
N PRO A 383 -5.34 10.26 -21.43
CA PRO A 383 -4.50 9.38 -22.23
C PRO A 383 -3.06 9.92 -22.37
N GLY A 384 -2.08 9.15 -21.89
CA GLY A 384 -0.66 9.54 -21.87
C GLY A 384 -0.16 10.12 -20.55
N SER A 385 -1.06 10.42 -19.59
CA SER A 385 -0.69 10.72 -18.20
C SER A 385 -0.31 9.45 -17.46
N THR A 386 0.69 9.55 -16.56
CA THR A 386 1.11 8.49 -15.65
C THR A 386 -0.07 7.98 -14.80
N ALA A 387 -1.04 8.84 -14.47
CA ALA A 387 -2.25 8.47 -13.73
C ALA A 387 -3.18 7.53 -14.53
N SER A 388 -3.12 7.58 -15.86
CA SER A 388 -3.95 6.77 -16.76
C SER A 388 -3.29 5.44 -17.17
N SER A 389 -1.96 5.37 -17.11
CA SER A 389 -1.18 4.26 -17.64
C SER A 389 -0.55 3.43 -16.53
N GLY A 390 -1.14 2.26 -16.25
CA GLY A 390 -0.41 1.14 -15.62
C GLY A 390 0.74 0.61 -16.50
N GLU A 391 0.89 1.13 -17.72
CA GLU A 391 1.99 0.88 -18.65
C GLU A 391 3.15 1.85 -18.37
N ALA A 392 3.77 1.72 -17.21
CA ALA A 392 5.05 2.36 -16.99
C ALA A 392 6.08 1.75 -17.96
N LYS A 393 6.76 2.62 -18.73
CA LYS A 393 7.91 2.22 -19.55
C LYS A 393 8.93 1.54 -18.61
N SER A 394 9.61 0.50 -19.10
CA SER A 394 10.47 -0.35 -18.27
C SER A 394 11.53 0.40 -17.44
N TYR A 395 11.93 1.62 -17.87
CA TYR A 395 12.87 2.46 -17.14
C TYR A 395 12.33 3.07 -15.84
N ILE A 396 11.00 3.26 -15.70
CA ILE A 396 10.40 3.87 -14.50
C ILE A 396 10.59 2.94 -13.30
N TYR A 397 10.51 1.62 -13.51
CA TYR A 397 10.79 0.61 -12.48
C TYR A 397 12.23 0.69 -11.96
N ASP A 398 13.18 0.88 -12.87
CA ASP A 398 14.60 0.98 -12.53
C ASP A 398 14.88 2.25 -11.70
N SER A 399 14.17 3.36 -11.95
CA SER A 399 14.40 4.65 -11.28
C SER A 399 14.02 4.65 -9.79
N GLY A 400 12.87 4.07 -9.41
CA GLY A 400 12.46 4.00 -8.01
C GLY A 400 13.23 2.96 -7.20
N VAL A 401 13.55 1.81 -7.81
CA VAL A 401 14.49 0.83 -7.22
C VAL A 401 15.84 1.49 -6.94
N LYS A 402 16.34 2.30 -7.89
CA LYS A 402 17.56 3.08 -7.73
C LYS A 402 17.45 4.10 -6.59
N ALA A 403 16.36 4.86 -6.50
CA ALA A 403 16.15 5.85 -5.42
C ALA A 403 16.21 5.19 -4.02
N LEU A 404 15.53 4.06 -3.87
CA LEU A 404 15.52 3.30 -2.62
C LEU A 404 16.87 2.62 -2.34
N THR A 405 17.53 2.06 -3.35
CA THR A 405 18.87 1.46 -3.20
C THR A 405 19.89 2.49 -2.74
N ASP A 406 19.86 3.69 -3.35
CA ASP A 406 20.67 4.82 -2.91
C ASP A 406 20.31 5.26 -1.48
N ALA A 407 19.03 5.21 -1.09
CA ALA A 407 18.61 5.53 0.28
C ALA A 407 19.13 4.50 1.30
N LEU A 408 19.06 3.20 0.99
CA LEU A 408 19.67 2.15 1.82
C LEU A 408 21.17 2.41 1.99
N ALA A 409 21.88 2.73 0.89
CA ALA A 409 23.30 3.02 0.92
C ALA A 409 23.63 4.25 1.79
N ARG A 410 22.89 5.37 1.65
CA ARG A 410 23.10 6.58 2.48
C ARG A 410 22.81 6.34 3.96
N ARG A 411 21.82 5.48 4.27
CA ARG A 411 21.44 5.09 5.64
C ARG A 411 22.33 3.99 6.22
N ASN A 412 23.31 3.50 5.45
CA ASN A 412 24.16 2.36 5.81
C ASN A 412 23.36 1.09 6.18
N ILE A 413 22.26 0.87 5.46
CA ILE A 413 21.40 -0.30 5.61
C ILE A 413 21.74 -1.31 4.51
N LYS A 414 21.95 -2.57 4.90
CA LYS A 414 22.16 -3.67 3.96
C LYS A 414 20.83 -4.31 3.58
N GLY A 415 20.59 -4.46 2.29
CA GLY A 415 19.39 -5.09 1.77
C GLY A 415 19.27 -4.97 0.26
N GLN A 416 18.22 -5.57 -0.29
CA GLN A 416 17.90 -5.56 -1.71
C GLN A 416 16.54 -4.94 -1.95
N VAL A 417 16.44 -4.06 -2.94
CA VAL A 417 15.19 -3.46 -3.37
C VAL A 417 14.74 -4.12 -4.66
N ARG A 418 13.45 -4.45 -4.76
CA ARG A 418 12.82 -4.99 -5.96
C ARG A 418 11.53 -4.22 -6.29
N PRO A 419 11.15 -4.15 -7.57
CA PRO A 419 9.80 -3.70 -7.94
C PRO A 419 8.76 -4.62 -7.28
N GLY A 420 7.72 -4.05 -6.71
CA GLY A 420 6.59 -4.78 -6.16
C GLY A 420 5.62 -5.26 -7.23
N ARG A 421 4.53 -5.89 -6.79
CA ARG A 421 3.48 -6.43 -7.67
C ARG A 421 2.74 -5.37 -8.51
N ILE A 422 2.78 -4.12 -8.09
CA ILE A 422 2.14 -2.98 -8.78
C ILE A 422 3.21 -1.93 -9.09
N SER A 423 3.09 -1.28 -10.24
CA SER A 423 3.96 -0.14 -10.60
C SER A 423 3.92 0.95 -9.51
N GLY A 424 5.09 1.49 -9.15
CA GLY A 424 5.23 2.48 -8.09
C GLY A 424 5.28 1.91 -6.67
N PHE A 425 5.13 0.59 -6.51
CA PHE A 425 5.31 -0.11 -5.23
C PHE A 425 6.60 -0.93 -5.25
N TYR A 426 7.19 -1.14 -4.09
CA TYR A 426 8.51 -1.76 -3.94
C TYR A 426 8.52 -2.74 -2.78
N GLU A 427 9.34 -3.77 -2.93
CA GLU A 427 9.63 -4.76 -1.90
C GLU A 427 11.08 -4.62 -1.48
N ILE A 428 11.32 -4.68 -0.16
CA ILE A 428 12.65 -4.53 0.40
C ILE A 428 12.96 -5.73 1.27
N ASN A 429 14.07 -6.37 0.97
CA ASN A 429 14.59 -7.48 1.75
C ASN A 429 15.83 -6.98 2.49
N TYR A 430 15.69 -6.69 3.78
CA TYR A 430 16.82 -6.32 4.62
C TYR A 430 17.69 -7.54 4.94
N ASP A 431 19.00 -7.36 4.97
CA ASP A 431 19.92 -8.41 5.38
C ASP A 431 19.86 -8.56 6.91
N VAL A 432 19.84 -9.81 7.39
CA VAL A 432 20.03 -10.10 8.82
C VAL A 432 21.51 -9.92 9.15
N LEU A 433 21.82 -8.97 10.03
CA LEU A 433 23.20 -8.67 10.40
C LEU A 433 23.80 -9.72 11.33
N GLN A 434 22.97 -10.28 12.21
CA GLN A 434 23.34 -11.32 13.18
C GLN A 434 22.15 -12.26 13.39
N GLU A 435 22.42 -13.57 13.38
CA GLU A 435 21.43 -14.61 13.63
C GLU A 435 21.23 -14.79 15.14
N GLU A 436 20.66 -13.77 15.78
CA GLU A 436 20.38 -13.74 17.22
C GLU A 436 19.25 -14.73 17.59
N LEU A 437 19.27 -15.22 18.82
CA LEU A 437 18.30 -16.22 19.26
C LEU A 437 16.87 -15.65 19.27
N VAL A 438 15.95 -16.37 18.62
CA VAL A 438 14.49 -16.13 18.68
C VAL A 438 13.86 -17.14 19.63
N SER A 439 13.15 -16.67 20.65
CA SER A 439 12.32 -17.53 21.50
C SER A 439 10.88 -17.52 20.99
N VAL A 440 10.44 -18.63 20.40
CA VAL A 440 9.06 -18.81 19.93
C VAL A 440 8.19 -19.27 21.10
N ILE A 441 7.25 -18.43 21.53
CA ILE A 441 6.41 -18.66 22.70
C ILE A 441 5.00 -19.06 22.23
N ILE A 442 4.57 -20.27 22.58
CA ILE A 442 3.33 -20.87 22.11
C ILE A 442 2.46 -21.33 23.30
N PRO A 443 1.39 -20.60 23.66
CA PRO A 443 0.43 -21.04 24.66
C PRO A 443 -0.48 -22.14 24.12
N THR A 444 -0.75 -23.17 24.94
CA THR A 444 -1.63 -24.28 24.56
C THR A 444 -2.37 -24.87 25.76
N LYS A 445 -3.52 -25.51 25.51
CA LYS A 445 -4.22 -26.37 26.47
C LYS A 445 -5.02 -27.43 25.71
N ASN A 446 -4.66 -28.70 25.85
CA ASN A 446 -5.32 -29.84 25.19
C ASN A 446 -5.47 -29.69 23.65
N GLY A 447 -4.59 -28.92 23.00
CA GLY A 447 -4.65 -28.65 21.56
C GLY A 447 -3.68 -29.52 20.76
N TYR A 448 -3.82 -30.86 20.85
CA TYR A 448 -2.85 -31.80 20.24
C TYR A 448 -2.66 -31.57 18.74
N ASP A 449 -3.75 -31.59 17.96
CA ASP A 449 -3.68 -31.46 16.50
C ASP A 449 -3.16 -30.08 16.07
N ASP A 450 -3.65 -29.02 16.70
CA ASP A 450 -3.25 -27.65 16.40
C ASP A 450 -1.77 -27.43 16.74
N LEU A 451 -1.35 -27.79 17.96
CA LEU A 451 0.04 -27.62 18.39
C LEU A 451 1.01 -28.44 17.54
N LYS A 452 0.64 -29.68 17.21
CA LYS A 452 1.45 -30.54 16.34
C LYS A 452 1.63 -29.91 14.97
N MET A 453 0.55 -29.45 14.34
CA MET A 453 0.60 -28.75 13.05
C MET A 453 1.49 -27.51 13.13
N CYS A 454 1.34 -26.70 14.18
CA CYS A 454 2.13 -25.50 14.39
C CYS A 454 3.62 -25.82 14.50
N ILE A 455 4.04 -26.69 15.44
CA ILE A 455 5.44 -27.02 15.67
C ILE A 455 6.06 -27.74 14.48
N ASP A 456 5.36 -28.72 13.88
CA ASP A 456 5.87 -29.42 12.71
C ASP A 456 6.11 -28.43 11.56
N SER A 457 5.18 -27.50 11.31
CA SER A 457 5.36 -26.50 10.25
C SER A 457 6.56 -25.58 10.51
N ILE A 458 6.87 -25.26 11.77
CA ILE A 458 8.08 -24.50 12.15
C ILE A 458 9.33 -25.33 11.84
N ILE A 459 9.39 -26.58 12.28
CA ILE A 459 10.56 -27.45 12.11
C ILE A 459 10.82 -27.74 10.63
N GLU A 460 9.77 -28.03 9.87
CA GLU A 460 9.87 -28.47 8.47
C GLU A 460 10.20 -27.33 7.51
N LYS A 461 9.69 -26.11 7.76
CA LYS A 461 9.73 -25.02 6.79
C LYS A 461 10.71 -23.90 7.14
N THR A 462 10.99 -23.64 8.42
CA THR A 462 11.78 -22.47 8.83
C THR A 462 13.25 -22.59 8.43
N THR A 463 13.76 -21.57 7.72
CA THR A 463 15.18 -21.51 7.32
C THR A 463 16.07 -20.75 8.30
N TYR A 464 15.49 -19.92 9.18
CA TYR A 464 16.25 -19.24 10.22
C TYR A 464 16.83 -20.25 11.22
N PRO A 465 18.14 -20.24 11.50
CA PRO A 465 18.78 -21.35 12.21
C PRO A 465 18.72 -21.24 13.73
N ASN A 466 18.65 -20.03 14.29
CA ASN A 466 18.87 -19.79 15.71
C ASN A 466 17.56 -19.49 16.47
N TYR A 467 16.78 -20.54 16.75
CA TYR A 467 15.55 -20.41 17.53
C TYR A 467 15.39 -21.54 18.56
N GLU A 468 14.66 -21.22 19.62
CA GLU A 468 14.09 -22.14 20.60
C GLU A 468 12.56 -22.04 20.61
N ILE A 469 11.89 -23.10 21.01
CA ILE A 469 10.43 -23.16 21.14
C ILE A 469 10.09 -23.38 22.61
N ILE A 470 9.25 -22.50 23.15
CA ILE A 470 8.75 -22.53 24.52
C ILE A 470 7.25 -22.74 24.46
N VAL A 471 6.81 -23.94 24.82
CA VAL A 471 5.40 -24.26 24.95
C VAL A 471 4.94 -23.91 26.36
N ALA A 472 4.02 -22.96 26.44
CA ALA A 472 3.36 -22.54 27.66
C ALA A 472 2.09 -23.40 27.86
N ASP A 473 2.26 -24.55 28.51
CA ASP A 473 1.17 -25.50 28.75
C ASP A 473 0.27 -25.01 29.89
N ASN A 474 -0.94 -24.56 29.57
CA ASN A 474 -1.91 -24.05 30.54
C ASN A 474 -2.70 -25.18 31.23
N GLY A 475 -1.98 -26.21 31.70
CA GLY A 475 -2.55 -27.35 32.41
C GLY A 475 -3.29 -28.31 31.48
N SER A 476 -2.61 -28.82 30.44
CA SER A 476 -3.15 -29.88 29.59
C SER A 476 -3.36 -31.17 30.39
N THR A 477 -4.55 -31.75 30.24
CA THR A 477 -4.97 -32.99 30.88
C THR A 477 -5.04 -34.17 29.90
N ASP A 478 -4.95 -33.90 28.59
CA ASP A 478 -4.88 -34.94 27.56
C ASP A 478 -3.54 -35.68 27.65
N PRO A 479 -3.52 -37.01 27.90
CA PRO A 479 -2.29 -37.79 27.95
C PRO A 479 -1.47 -37.73 26.66
N ASN A 480 -2.10 -37.50 25.50
CA ASN A 480 -1.39 -37.41 24.22
C ASN A 480 -0.49 -36.17 24.14
N MET A 481 -0.78 -35.11 24.91
CA MET A 481 0.06 -33.92 24.96
C MET A 481 1.43 -34.21 25.56
N GLN A 482 1.50 -35.04 26.61
CA GLN A 482 2.78 -35.40 27.24
C GLN A 482 3.65 -36.21 26.28
N ASN A 483 3.06 -37.18 25.58
CA ASN A 483 3.76 -37.93 24.53
C ASN A 483 4.27 -37.01 23.41
N LEU A 484 3.47 -36.01 23.00
CA LEU A 484 3.86 -35.02 22.01
C LEU A 484 5.05 -34.19 22.50
N PHE A 485 5.00 -33.69 23.74
CA PHE A 485 6.08 -32.92 24.35
C PHE A 485 7.38 -33.73 24.43
N ASP A 486 7.30 -34.99 24.87
CA ASP A 486 8.47 -35.85 24.99
C ASP A 486 9.09 -36.12 23.61
N SER A 487 8.27 -36.30 22.57
CA SER A 487 8.75 -36.47 21.20
C SER A 487 9.53 -35.25 20.69
N TYR A 488 9.04 -34.03 20.97
CA TYR A 488 9.74 -32.80 20.57
C TYR A 488 10.96 -32.51 21.43
N LYS A 489 10.94 -32.83 22.74
CA LYS A 489 12.14 -32.78 23.60
C LYS A 489 13.22 -33.72 23.07
N GLU A 490 12.85 -34.92 22.61
CA GLU A 490 13.81 -35.84 22.01
C GLU A 490 14.38 -35.29 20.69
N GLN A 491 13.54 -34.69 19.84
CA GLN A 491 13.94 -34.18 18.53
C GLN A 491 14.77 -32.89 18.62
N LEU A 492 14.37 -31.93 19.44
CA LEU A 492 14.93 -30.57 19.50
C LEU A 492 15.90 -30.35 20.66
N LYS A 493 15.97 -31.30 21.61
CA LYS A 493 16.81 -31.24 22.82
C LYS A 493 16.53 -29.95 23.61
N GLU A 494 17.58 -29.25 24.03
CA GLU A 494 17.49 -28.01 24.81
C GLU A 494 16.77 -26.86 24.09
N ARG A 495 16.54 -26.96 22.76
CA ARG A 495 15.80 -25.96 21.99
C ARG A 495 14.27 -26.09 22.14
N PHE A 496 13.77 -27.07 22.88
CA PHE A 496 12.35 -27.23 23.12
C PHE A 496 12.06 -27.30 24.63
N ILE A 497 11.39 -26.27 25.12
CA ILE A 497 11.09 -26.06 26.52
C ILE A 497 9.57 -26.16 26.69
N VAL A 498 9.13 -26.88 27.72
CA VAL A 498 7.73 -26.94 28.10
C VAL A 498 7.60 -26.40 29.51
N GLU A 499 6.91 -25.28 29.66
CA GLU A 499 6.62 -24.66 30.96
C GLU A 499 5.16 -24.96 31.33
N LEU A 500 4.95 -25.64 32.45
CA LEU A 500 3.62 -25.89 32.99
C LEU A 500 3.12 -24.66 33.75
N ILE A 501 2.08 -24.02 33.22
CA ILE A 501 1.46 -22.81 33.78
C ILE A 501 -0.01 -23.13 34.09
N ASP A 502 -0.24 -23.94 35.11
CA ASP A 502 -1.59 -24.37 35.52
C ASP A 502 -2.30 -23.29 36.34
N ILE A 503 -2.85 -22.29 35.63
CA ILE A 503 -3.62 -21.17 36.18
C ILE A 503 -4.94 -21.01 35.41
N PRO A 504 -5.95 -20.29 35.97
CA PRO A 504 -7.11 -19.89 35.19
C PRO A 504 -6.69 -19.13 33.92
N PHE A 505 -7.35 -19.42 32.79
CA PHE A 505 -6.94 -18.90 31.50
C PHE A 505 -6.85 -17.37 31.49
N ASN A 506 -5.64 -16.87 31.21
CA ASN A 506 -5.32 -15.47 31.03
C ASN A 506 -4.17 -15.42 30.02
N TYR A 507 -4.47 -15.07 28.78
CA TYR A 507 -3.51 -15.10 27.68
C TYR A 507 -2.28 -14.24 27.98
N SER A 508 -2.49 -13.01 28.46
CA SER A 508 -1.42 -12.09 28.84
C SER A 508 -0.49 -12.67 29.91
N ARG A 509 -1.07 -13.21 30.99
CA ARG A 509 -0.28 -13.77 32.09
C ARG A 509 0.49 -15.03 31.69
N ILE A 510 -0.14 -15.92 30.91
CA ILE A 510 0.51 -17.13 30.41
C ILE A 510 1.73 -16.76 29.56
N ASN A 511 1.57 -15.80 28.63
CA ASN A 511 2.67 -15.35 27.79
C ASN A 511 3.76 -14.61 28.57
N ASN A 512 3.41 -13.79 29.56
CA ASN A 512 4.39 -13.13 30.43
C ASN A 512 5.26 -14.15 31.19
N LEU A 513 4.63 -15.15 31.83
CA LEU A 513 5.34 -16.20 32.58
C LEU A 513 6.22 -17.07 31.66
N ALA A 514 5.77 -17.34 30.44
CA ALA A 514 6.56 -18.06 29.45
C ALA A 514 7.76 -17.23 28.96
N ALA A 515 7.57 -15.91 28.77
CA ALA A 515 8.63 -14.99 28.39
C ALA A 515 9.74 -14.88 29.45
N GLU A 516 9.45 -15.12 30.73
CA GLU A 516 10.48 -15.21 31.78
C GLU A 516 11.45 -16.40 31.60
N LYS A 517 11.04 -17.42 30.84
CA LYS A 517 11.88 -18.58 30.51
C LYS A 517 12.66 -18.40 29.21
N ALA A 518 12.32 -17.37 28.44
CA ALA A 518 12.89 -17.10 27.13
C ALA A 518 14.29 -16.50 27.22
N SER A 519 15.22 -17.08 26.46
CA SER A 519 16.62 -16.65 26.40
C SER A 519 16.95 -15.82 25.16
N GLY A 520 16.00 -15.70 24.23
CA GLY A 520 16.15 -15.01 22.97
C GLY A 520 16.27 -13.50 23.10
N LYS A 521 17.01 -12.90 22.15
CA LYS A 521 17.02 -11.46 21.93
C LYS A 521 15.67 -10.97 21.42
N TYR A 522 14.99 -11.82 20.65
CA TYR A 522 13.65 -11.58 20.13
C TYR A 522 12.67 -12.57 20.73
N TYR A 523 11.51 -12.08 21.17
CA TYR A 523 10.36 -12.89 21.53
C TYR A 523 9.40 -12.93 20.36
N LEU A 524 9.00 -14.14 19.95
CA LEU A 524 8.00 -14.37 18.92
C LEU A 524 6.78 -15.03 19.55
N PHE A 525 5.74 -14.24 19.79
CA PHE A 525 4.45 -14.75 20.26
C PHE A 525 3.70 -15.36 19.08
N LEU A 526 3.28 -16.61 19.24
CA LEU A 526 2.64 -17.38 18.18
C LEU A 526 1.49 -18.22 18.75
N ASN A 527 0.31 -18.11 18.15
CA ASN A 527 -0.80 -18.97 18.54
C ASN A 527 -0.58 -20.41 18.09
N ASN A 528 -1.05 -21.37 18.89
CA ASN A 528 -0.88 -22.80 18.62
C ASN A 528 -1.67 -23.32 17.40
N ASP A 529 -2.64 -22.55 16.89
CA ASP A 529 -3.46 -22.87 15.71
C ASP A 529 -3.01 -22.10 14.47
N THR A 530 -1.69 -21.90 14.34
CA THR A 530 -1.03 -21.31 13.16
C THR A 530 -0.29 -22.38 12.35
N GLU A 531 -0.13 -22.14 11.05
CA GLU A 531 0.70 -22.96 10.18
C GLU A 531 1.63 -22.05 9.36
N VAL A 532 2.94 -22.27 9.49
CA VAL A 532 3.95 -21.62 8.66
C VAL A 532 3.76 -22.08 7.21
N ILE A 533 3.76 -21.15 6.24
CA ILE A 533 3.66 -21.50 4.81
C ILE A 533 4.80 -20.96 3.96
N ALA A 534 5.61 -20.05 4.49
CA ALA A 534 6.78 -19.47 3.81
C ALA A 534 8.06 -19.80 4.58
N PRO A 535 9.14 -20.27 3.93
CA PRO A 535 10.33 -20.73 4.62
C PRO A 535 11.15 -19.62 5.30
N ASN A 536 11.17 -18.43 4.69
CA ASN A 536 11.94 -17.27 5.13
C ASN A 536 11.21 -16.39 6.17
N TRP A 537 10.01 -16.78 6.62
CA TRP A 537 9.14 -15.98 7.49
C TRP A 537 9.89 -15.40 8.71
N MET A 538 10.59 -16.24 9.47
CA MET A 538 11.32 -15.83 10.68
C MET A 538 12.54 -14.96 10.35
N THR A 539 13.27 -15.28 9.28
CA THR A 539 14.39 -14.47 8.79
C THR A 539 13.92 -13.05 8.42
N THR A 540 12.79 -12.93 7.73
CA THR A 540 12.17 -11.65 7.40
C THR A 540 11.75 -10.91 8.68
N MET A 541 11.12 -11.58 9.66
CA MET A 541 10.78 -10.90 10.92
C MET A 541 12.02 -10.36 11.65
N VAL A 542 13.11 -11.14 11.71
CA VAL A 542 14.38 -10.71 12.32
C VAL A 542 15.02 -9.54 11.57
N SER A 543 14.94 -9.52 10.24
CA SER A 543 15.54 -8.45 9.43
C SER A 543 14.88 -7.08 9.68
N TYR A 544 13.62 -7.06 10.12
CA TYR A 544 12.95 -5.87 10.66
C TYR A 544 13.27 -5.63 12.14
N ALA A 545 13.10 -6.66 12.98
CA ALA A 545 13.21 -6.52 14.44
C ALA A 545 14.60 -6.03 14.91
N GLN A 546 15.65 -6.23 14.10
CA GLN A 546 17.00 -5.75 14.40
C GLN A 546 17.14 -4.22 14.42
N PHE A 547 16.25 -3.46 13.74
CA PHE A 547 16.33 -2.01 13.72
C PHE A 547 15.84 -1.43 15.03
N ASP A 548 16.61 -0.53 15.65
CA ASP A 548 16.19 0.15 16.87
C ASP A 548 14.90 0.95 16.67
N SER A 549 14.61 1.46 15.48
CA SER A 549 13.36 2.16 15.18
C SER A 549 12.12 1.24 15.14
N ILE A 550 12.29 -0.08 15.15
CA ILE A 550 11.19 -1.06 15.05
C ILE A 550 10.91 -1.70 16.41
N GLY A 551 9.64 -1.68 16.81
CA GLY A 551 9.13 -2.26 18.03
C GLY A 551 8.60 -3.68 17.81
N CYS A 552 7.37 -3.77 17.29
CA CYS A 552 6.73 -5.03 16.95
C CYS A 552 6.73 -5.29 15.43
N VAL A 553 6.94 -6.54 15.03
CA VAL A 553 6.84 -7.01 13.65
C VAL A 553 5.69 -8.02 13.56
N GLY A 554 4.68 -7.72 12.75
CA GLY A 554 3.49 -8.56 12.55
C GLY A 554 3.49 -9.28 11.21
N ALA A 555 2.92 -10.48 11.18
CA ALA A 555 2.75 -11.28 9.97
C ALA A 555 1.48 -10.91 9.17
N LYS A 556 1.43 -11.33 7.91
CA LYS A 556 0.21 -11.50 7.13
C LYS A 556 -0.41 -12.86 7.41
N LEU A 557 -1.62 -12.84 7.97
CA LEU A 557 -2.34 -14.07 8.32
C LEU A 557 -3.51 -14.29 7.37
N TYR A 558 -3.65 -15.53 6.91
CA TYR A 558 -4.77 -15.98 6.09
C TYR A 558 -5.69 -16.91 6.87
N TYR A 559 -6.99 -16.82 6.58
CA TYR A 559 -7.90 -17.91 6.84
C TYR A 559 -7.62 -19.10 5.91
N PRO A 560 -8.11 -20.31 6.23
CA PRO A 560 -7.95 -21.49 5.38
C PRO A 560 -8.59 -21.40 3.99
N ASP A 561 -9.37 -20.34 3.71
CA ASP A 561 -9.99 -20.09 2.41
C ASP A 561 -9.23 -19.05 1.55
N ASP A 562 -7.95 -18.81 1.85
CA ASP A 562 -7.05 -17.86 1.17
C ASP A 562 -7.55 -16.41 1.24
N THR A 563 -8.37 -16.07 2.23
CA THR A 563 -8.74 -14.69 2.52
C THR A 563 -7.91 -14.13 3.67
N THR A 564 -7.58 -12.85 3.57
CA THR A 564 -6.77 -12.12 4.55
C THR A 564 -7.53 -12.05 5.87
N GLN A 565 -6.90 -12.45 6.96
CA GLN A 565 -7.41 -12.31 8.33
C GLN A 565 -6.72 -11.15 9.05
N HIS A 566 -5.41 -10.99 8.86
CA HIS A 566 -4.64 -9.90 9.45
C HIS A 566 -3.69 -9.27 8.45
N ALA A 567 -3.75 -7.95 8.36
CA ALA A 567 -2.83 -7.11 7.60
C ALA A 567 -2.54 -5.80 8.35
N GLY A 568 -2.30 -5.90 9.67
CA GLY A 568 -2.30 -4.79 10.60
C GLY A 568 -3.60 -4.67 11.42
N VAL A 569 -3.55 -3.88 12.50
CA VAL A 569 -4.70 -3.52 13.33
C VAL A 569 -4.85 -2.00 13.33
N LEU A 570 -6.07 -1.54 13.04
CA LEU A 570 -6.47 -0.14 13.05
C LEU A 570 -7.10 0.18 14.41
N VAL A 571 -6.59 1.19 15.09
CA VAL A 571 -7.10 1.65 16.39
C VAL A 571 -8.28 2.61 16.17
N GLY A 572 -9.29 2.54 17.03
CA GLY A 572 -10.55 3.28 16.91
C GLY A 572 -11.65 2.56 16.13
N ILE A 573 -11.31 1.60 15.26
CA ILE A 573 -12.32 0.82 14.53
C ILE A 573 -13.13 -0.06 15.48
N GLY A 574 -14.45 -0.07 15.30
CA GLY A 574 -15.35 -0.87 16.15
C GLY A 574 -15.40 -0.40 17.61
N GLY A 575 -14.89 0.81 17.91
CA GLY A 575 -14.89 1.42 19.24
C GLY A 575 -13.62 1.22 20.05
N VAL A 576 -12.69 0.36 19.61
CA VAL A 576 -11.37 0.16 20.24
C VAL A 576 -10.31 -0.13 19.19
N ALA A 577 -10.40 -1.26 18.49
CA ALA A 577 -9.46 -1.67 17.45
C ALA A 577 -10.05 -2.80 16.59
N GLY A 578 -9.61 -2.91 15.34
CA GLY A 578 -10.01 -3.98 14.42
C GLY A 578 -8.98 -4.27 13.34
N HIS A 579 -8.99 -5.48 12.79
CA HIS A 579 -8.06 -5.89 11.74
C HIS A 579 -8.29 -5.10 10.45
N ALA A 580 -7.20 -4.60 9.84
CA ALA A 580 -7.23 -3.95 8.54
C ALA A 580 -7.48 -4.98 7.41
N LEU A 581 -8.23 -4.60 6.38
CA LEU A 581 -8.34 -5.32 5.11
C LEU A 581 -8.70 -6.81 5.28
N ASN A 582 -9.62 -7.10 6.20
CA ASN A 582 -10.09 -8.44 6.50
C ASN A 582 -11.02 -8.98 5.38
N ASN A 583 -10.94 -10.28 5.10
CA ASN A 583 -11.67 -11.04 4.06
C ASN A 583 -11.31 -10.71 2.60
N TYR A 584 -10.18 -10.05 2.34
CA TYR A 584 -9.71 -9.84 0.97
C TYR A 584 -9.02 -11.09 0.44
N ASP A 585 -9.30 -11.43 -0.83
CA ASP A 585 -8.61 -12.49 -1.54
C ASP A 585 -7.08 -12.29 -1.51
N ARG A 586 -6.31 -13.36 -1.34
CA ARG A 586 -4.84 -13.33 -1.30
C ARG A 586 -4.17 -12.58 -2.45
N THR A 587 -4.79 -12.57 -3.63
CA THR A 587 -4.26 -11.85 -4.80
C THR A 587 -4.53 -10.35 -4.79
N HIS A 588 -5.43 -9.87 -3.92
CA HIS A 588 -5.80 -8.47 -3.83
C HIS A 588 -4.66 -7.62 -3.27
N CYS A 589 -4.49 -6.42 -3.81
CA CYS A 589 -3.40 -5.52 -3.41
C CYS A 589 -3.75 -4.60 -2.22
N GLY A 590 -5.04 -4.50 -1.89
CA GLY A 590 -5.53 -3.71 -0.77
C GLY A 590 -5.73 -2.24 -1.12
N TYR A 591 -6.10 -1.45 -0.12
CA TYR A 591 -6.16 0.01 -0.24
C TYR A 591 -4.75 0.56 -0.49
N PHE A 592 -4.53 1.20 -1.65
CA PHE A 592 -3.24 1.73 -2.08
C PHE A 592 -2.05 0.80 -1.79
N GLY A 593 -2.18 -0.48 -2.18
CA GLY A 593 -1.08 -1.46 -2.09
C GLY A 593 -0.80 -2.05 -0.71
N ARG A 594 -1.53 -1.66 0.35
CA ARG A 594 -1.27 -2.09 1.75
C ARG A 594 -1.28 -3.61 2.03
N LEU A 595 -1.70 -4.47 1.09
CA LEU A 595 -1.55 -5.95 1.23
C LEU A 595 -0.29 -6.51 0.56
N VAL A 596 0.49 -5.67 -0.13
CA VAL A 596 1.65 -6.04 -0.95
C VAL A 596 2.85 -5.09 -0.75
N ILE A 597 2.82 -4.29 0.32
CA ILE A 597 3.97 -3.53 0.84
C ILE A 597 3.97 -3.60 2.36
N ASP A 598 5.12 -3.28 2.96
CA ASP A 598 5.24 -3.18 4.40
C ASP A 598 4.63 -1.86 4.89
N VAL A 599 3.92 -1.92 6.01
CA VAL A 599 3.09 -0.79 6.48
C VAL A 599 3.29 -0.58 7.98
N ASP A 600 3.47 0.67 8.39
CA ASP A 600 3.40 1.01 9.81
C ASP A 600 1.94 1.04 10.26
N TYR A 601 1.66 0.38 11.37
CA TYR A 601 0.39 0.44 12.07
C TYR A 601 0.65 0.67 13.55
N LEU A 602 -0.34 1.17 14.29
CA LEU A 602 -0.21 1.27 15.75
C LEU A 602 -0.12 -0.11 16.39
N ALA A 603 -0.75 -1.13 15.81
CA ALA A 603 -0.73 -2.48 16.34
C ALA A 603 -0.72 -3.58 15.28
N VAL A 604 -0.16 -4.72 15.68
CA VAL A 604 -0.20 -6.01 15.00
C VAL A 604 -0.68 -7.08 15.97
N THR A 605 -1.15 -8.23 15.47
CA THR A 605 -1.72 -9.26 16.36
C THR A 605 -0.67 -10.20 16.93
N ALA A 606 -0.82 -10.58 18.21
CA ALA A 606 0.03 -11.58 18.86
C ALA A 606 -0.22 -13.02 18.38
N ALA A 607 -1.13 -13.25 17.41
CA ALA A 607 -1.22 -14.55 16.75
C ALA A 607 0.06 -14.91 15.99
N CYS A 608 0.83 -13.92 15.53
CA CYS A 608 2.22 -14.05 15.09
C CYS A 608 2.92 -12.67 15.14
N MET A 609 3.61 -12.38 16.24
CA MET A 609 4.26 -11.08 16.49
C MET A 609 5.64 -11.25 17.10
N MET A 610 6.64 -10.62 16.48
CA MET A 610 7.99 -10.54 17.02
C MET A 610 8.22 -9.19 17.71
N VAL A 611 8.90 -9.19 18.85
CA VAL A 611 9.30 -7.99 19.59
C VAL A 611 10.68 -8.20 20.21
N LYS A 612 11.48 -7.14 20.36
CA LYS A 612 12.73 -7.23 21.12
C LYS A 612 12.43 -7.55 22.59
N ALA A 613 13.20 -8.45 23.18
CA ALA A 613 13.07 -8.81 24.59
C ALA A 613 13.23 -7.59 25.51
N ASP A 614 14.13 -6.67 25.17
CA ASP A 614 14.38 -5.45 25.96
C ASP A 614 13.21 -4.48 25.89
N ASP A 615 12.61 -4.27 24.71
CA ASP A 615 11.42 -3.41 24.56
C ASP A 615 10.22 -4.03 25.29
N PHE A 616 10.00 -5.36 25.18
CA PHE A 616 8.95 -6.07 25.92
C PHE A 616 9.10 -5.92 27.44
N LYS A 617 10.33 -6.04 27.97
CA LYS A 617 10.63 -5.84 29.40
C LYS A 617 10.43 -4.38 29.81
N ALA A 618 10.87 -3.43 28.99
CA ALA A 618 10.77 -2.00 29.27
C ALA A 618 9.31 -1.53 29.45
N VAL A 619 8.37 -2.13 28.70
CA VAL A 619 6.93 -1.81 28.80
C VAL A 619 6.15 -2.70 29.77
N GLY A 620 6.84 -3.57 30.52
CA GLY A 620 6.24 -4.47 31.50
C GLY A 620 5.42 -5.62 30.91
N GLY A 621 5.74 -6.09 29.70
CA GLY A 621 5.09 -7.21 29.03
C GLY A 621 3.62 -6.96 28.68
N PHE A 622 2.80 -8.02 28.56
CA PHE A 622 1.35 -7.88 28.36
C PHE A 622 0.64 -7.41 29.63
N ASP A 623 -0.39 -6.57 29.49
CA ASP A 623 -1.26 -6.17 30.60
C ASP A 623 -2.14 -7.36 31.03
N GLU A 624 -1.84 -7.97 32.18
CA GLU A 624 -2.57 -9.14 32.70
C GLU A 624 -4.04 -8.87 33.00
N THR A 625 -4.47 -7.60 33.02
CA THR A 625 -5.87 -7.25 33.19
C THR A 625 -6.66 -7.36 31.88
N LEU A 626 -5.98 -7.40 30.72
CA LEU A 626 -6.53 -7.73 29.41
C LEU A 626 -6.33 -9.24 29.17
N GLN A 627 -7.24 -10.05 29.69
CA GLN A 627 -7.08 -11.51 29.74
C GLN A 627 -7.19 -12.17 28.37
N VAL A 628 -8.00 -11.61 27.46
CA VAL A 628 -8.30 -12.23 26.16
C VAL A 628 -8.23 -11.27 25.00
N ALA A 629 -8.88 -10.11 25.08
CA ALA A 629 -8.91 -9.16 23.97
C ALA A 629 -7.97 -7.97 24.18
N PHE A 630 -7.49 -7.41 23.07
CA PHE A 630 -6.71 -6.16 22.99
C PHE A 630 -5.35 -6.16 23.73
N ASN A 631 -4.89 -7.29 24.27
CA ASN A 631 -3.58 -7.38 24.93
C ASN A 631 -2.41 -7.09 23.96
N ASP A 632 -2.53 -7.55 22.72
CA ASP A 632 -1.60 -7.28 21.63
C ASP A 632 -1.62 -5.80 21.22
N VAL A 633 -2.81 -5.20 21.11
CA VAL A 633 -2.97 -3.76 20.85
C VAL A 633 -2.35 -2.92 21.97
N ASP A 634 -2.62 -3.23 23.23
CA ASP A 634 -2.01 -2.53 24.38
C ASP A 634 -0.49 -2.63 24.37
N LEU A 635 0.06 -3.83 24.13
CA LEU A 635 1.50 -4.03 24.06
C LEU A 635 2.13 -3.20 22.93
N CYS A 636 1.55 -3.24 21.73
CA CYS A 636 2.04 -2.48 20.59
C CYS A 636 2.00 -0.97 20.85
N LEU A 637 0.95 -0.45 21.49
CA LEU A 637 0.84 0.96 21.85
C LEU A 637 1.89 1.39 22.88
N LYS A 638 2.14 0.57 23.91
CA LYS A 638 3.21 0.87 24.88
C LYS A 638 4.59 0.87 24.22
N VAL A 639 4.84 -0.06 23.30
CA VAL A 639 6.10 -0.11 22.54
C VAL A 639 6.20 1.11 21.62
N TYR A 640 5.08 1.54 21.02
CA TYR A 640 5.02 2.76 20.21
C TYR A 640 5.36 4.03 21.02
N GLU A 641 4.90 4.12 22.28
CA GLU A 641 5.25 5.22 23.18
C GLU A 641 6.75 5.27 23.57
N LEU A 642 7.52 4.21 23.32
CA LEU A 642 8.99 4.25 23.41
C LEU A 642 9.66 4.91 22.19
N GLY A 643 8.87 5.37 21.20
CA GLY A 643 9.37 5.93 19.95
C GLY A 643 9.73 4.85 18.91
N ARG A 644 9.08 3.68 18.99
CA ARG A 644 9.32 2.53 18.10
C ARG A 644 8.14 2.32 17.17
N ASN A 645 8.36 2.20 15.87
CA ASN A 645 7.28 1.90 14.93
C ASN A 645 6.95 0.40 14.95
N ASN A 646 5.67 0.05 14.85
CA ASN A 646 5.24 -1.32 14.65
C ASN A 646 4.96 -1.54 13.17
N VAL A 647 5.56 -2.59 12.60
CA VAL A 647 5.50 -2.85 11.17
C VAL A 647 4.73 -4.13 10.88
N TYR A 648 3.79 -4.04 9.96
CA TYR A 648 3.19 -5.18 9.29
C TYR A 648 4.10 -5.58 8.13
N ALA A 649 4.72 -6.76 8.25
CA ALA A 649 5.63 -7.31 7.25
C ALA A 649 4.84 -8.18 6.26
N HIS A 650 4.51 -7.65 5.09
CA HIS A 650 3.55 -8.27 4.16
C HIS A 650 4.05 -9.61 3.59
N GLN A 651 5.35 -9.83 3.59
CA GLN A 651 6.04 -11.02 3.10
C GLN A 651 6.01 -12.20 4.09
N VAL A 652 5.70 -11.93 5.36
CA VAL A 652 5.66 -12.96 6.42
C VAL A 652 4.27 -13.58 6.38
N GLU A 653 4.10 -14.70 5.68
CA GLU A 653 2.79 -15.32 5.45
C GLU A 653 2.58 -16.61 6.25
N LEU A 654 1.45 -16.70 6.97
CA LEU A 654 1.01 -17.89 7.72
C LEU A 654 -0.51 -18.11 7.55
N TYR A 655 -0.96 -19.34 7.75
CA TYR A 655 -2.38 -19.59 8.04
C TYR A 655 -2.63 -19.48 9.54
N HIS A 656 -3.81 -18.98 9.91
CA HIS A 656 -4.30 -19.00 11.28
C HIS A 656 -5.75 -19.49 11.28
N PHE A 657 -6.00 -20.59 11.98
CA PHE A 657 -7.25 -21.36 11.88
C PHE A 657 -8.35 -20.89 12.84
N GLU A 658 -8.13 -19.78 13.54
CA GLU A 658 -8.99 -19.00 14.45
C GLU A 658 -10.31 -19.64 14.90
N SER A 659 -10.57 -19.59 16.21
CA SER A 659 -11.78 -20.10 16.89
C SER A 659 -11.84 -21.62 17.09
N LYS A 660 -10.85 -22.40 16.60
CA LYS A 660 -10.73 -23.82 16.92
C LYS A 660 -10.39 -24.07 18.39
N SER A 661 -9.45 -23.30 18.94
CA SER A 661 -8.98 -23.44 20.32
C SER A 661 -9.85 -22.70 21.36
N ARG A 662 -10.46 -21.55 20.98
CA ARG A 662 -11.14 -20.61 21.91
C ARG A 662 -12.68 -20.66 21.90
N GLY A 663 -13.31 -20.95 20.77
CA GLY A 663 -14.75 -20.70 20.57
C GLY A 663 -15.15 -19.20 20.53
N TYR A 664 -16.45 -18.92 20.36
CA TYR A 664 -16.99 -17.56 20.19
C TYR A 664 -17.25 -16.83 21.54
N GLU A 665 -17.47 -15.51 21.50
CA GLU A 665 -17.89 -14.66 22.64
C GLU A 665 -19.40 -14.83 22.93
N ASP A 666 -19.79 -16.04 23.31
CA ASP A 666 -21.18 -16.51 23.33
C ASP A 666 -21.82 -16.65 24.72
N THR A 667 -21.04 -16.52 25.80
CA THR A 667 -21.57 -16.58 27.18
C THR A 667 -21.66 -15.20 27.83
N PRO A 668 -22.58 -14.99 28.80
CA PRO A 668 -22.69 -13.72 29.53
C PRO A 668 -21.40 -13.30 30.24
N GLU A 669 -20.63 -14.25 30.78
CA GLU A 669 -19.36 -13.99 31.46
C GLU A 669 -18.30 -13.49 30.48
N LYS A 670 -18.20 -14.13 29.30
CA LYS A 670 -17.30 -13.76 28.21
C LYS A 670 -17.61 -12.35 27.69
N GLN A 671 -18.89 -12.08 27.43
CA GLN A 671 -19.37 -10.75 27.03
C GLN A 671 -19.09 -9.67 28.08
N LYS A 672 -19.31 -9.97 29.36
CA LYS A 672 -19.01 -9.04 30.47
C LYS A 672 -17.51 -8.76 30.58
N ARG A 673 -16.65 -9.78 30.44
CA ARG A 673 -15.19 -9.61 30.39
C ARG A 673 -14.81 -8.71 29.22
N PHE A 674 -15.28 -9.03 28.01
CA PHE A 674 -14.98 -8.28 26.79
C PHE A 674 -15.39 -6.80 26.91
N ALA A 675 -16.58 -6.53 27.46
CA ALA A 675 -17.02 -5.16 27.74
C ALA A 675 -16.11 -4.43 28.76
N GLY A 676 -15.59 -5.15 29.76
CA GLY A 676 -14.61 -4.62 30.70
C GLY A 676 -13.25 -4.31 30.06
N GLU A 677 -12.78 -5.16 29.14
CA GLU A 677 -11.55 -4.96 28.37
C GLU A 677 -11.67 -3.77 27.39
N ILE A 678 -12.83 -3.63 26.72
CA ILE A 678 -13.17 -2.45 25.91
C ILE A 678 -13.02 -1.18 26.74
N LYS A 679 -13.66 -1.14 27.92
CA LYS A 679 -13.63 0.04 28.78
C LYS A 679 -12.19 0.40 29.21
N LYS A 680 -11.37 -0.60 29.55
CA LYS A 680 -9.97 -0.37 29.89
C LYS A 680 -9.19 0.27 28.76
N MET A 681 -9.35 -0.22 27.53
CA MET A 681 -8.70 0.38 26.37
C MET A 681 -9.17 1.82 26.12
N GLN A 682 -10.46 2.08 26.26
CA GLN A 682 -11.03 3.43 26.14
C GLN A 682 -10.52 4.40 27.22
N ASP A 683 -10.38 3.92 28.46
CA ASP A 683 -9.87 4.71 29.58
C ASP A 683 -8.35 4.96 29.46
N LYS A 684 -7.59 3.97 28.98
CA LYS A 684 -6.12 4.01 28.91
C LYS A 684 -5.59 4.69 27.64
N TRP A 685 -6.22 4.46 26.49
CA TRP A 685 -5.75 4.91 25.18
C TRP A 685 -6.73 5.82 24.42
N PRO A 686 -7.38 6.81 25.06
CA PRO A 686 -8.39 7.64 24.40
C PRO A 686 -7.82 8.43 23.22
N LYS A 687 -6.55 8.86 23.30
CA LYS A 687 -5.86 9.60 22.23
C LYS A 687 -5.77 8.78 20.94
N TYR A 688 -5.26 7.55 21.02
CA TYR A 688 -5.06 6.70 19.84
C TYR A 688 -6.38 6.14 19.29
N ILE A 689 -7.37 5.90 20.16
CA ILE A 689 -8.73 5.52 19.73
C ILE A 689 -9.41 6.68 18.99
N ALA A 690 -9.21 7.92 19.46
CA ALA A 690 -9.74 9.09 18.79
C ALA A 690 -9.05 9.36 17.45
N HIS A 691 -7.74 9.16 17.37
CA HIS A 691 -6.94 9.43 16.17
C HIS A 691 -5.76 8.45 16.06
N ASP A 692 -5.82 7.59 15.03
CA ASP A 692 -4.75 6.66 14.67
C ASP A 692 -3.95 7.30 13.52
N PRO A 693 -2.65 7.61 13.70
CA PRO A 693 -1.85 8.30 12.69
C PRO A 693 -1.72 7.50 11.39
N PHE A 694 -1.97 6.18 11.40
CA PHE A 694 -1.89 5.34 10.22
C PHE A 694 -3.24 5.11 9.53
N TYR A 695 -4.31 5.74 10.05
CA TYR A 695 -5.67 5.66 9.54
C TYR A 695 -6.37 7.03 9.45
N ASN A 696 -6.51 7.53 8.23
CA ASN A 696 -7.07 8.85 7.94
C ASN A 696 -8.51 9.04 8.46
N ASP A 697 -8.79 10.20 9.05
CA ASP A 697 -10.08 10.51 9.68
C ASP A 697 -11.25 10.71 8.68
N ASN A 698 -10.94 10.84 7.39
CA ASN A 698 -11.90 10.82 6.28
C ASN A 698 -12.40 9.41 5.95
N LEU A 699 -11.84 8.38 6.58
CA LEU A 699 -12.26 6.98 6.43
C LEU A 699 -13.13 6.52 7.60
N THR A 700 -14.03 5.57 7.33
CA THR A 700 -15.00 5.12 8.33
C THR A 700 -14.37 4.28 9.45
N LYS A 701 -14.53 4.72 10.70
CA LYS A 701 -14.23 3.90 11.88
C LYS A 701 -15.32 2.86 12.18
N GLN A 702 -16.43 2.90 11.45
CA GLN A 702 -17.52 1.92 11.54
C GLN A 702 -17.28 0.78 10.55
N GLY A 703 -17.28 -0.48 11.03
CA GLY A 703 -17.21 -1.66 10.16
C GLY A 703 -15.94 -2.49 10.34
N ILE A 704 -15.39 -2.98 9.22
CA ILE A 704 -14.37 -4.05 9.19
C ILE A 704 -12.98 -3.58 8.72
N GLY A 705 -12.69 -2.28 8.79
CA GLY A 705 -11.40 -1.74 8.35
C GLY A 705 -11.14 -1.89 6.84
N ASP A 706 -12.15 -1.61 6.03
CA ASP A 706 -12.11 -1.72 4.56
C ASP A 706 -11.74 -0.42 3.83
N PHE A 707 -11.36 0.62 4.60
CA PHE A 707 -10.94 1.93 4.08
C PHE A 707 -12.04 2.59 3.22
N SER A 708 -13.31 2.35 3.54
CA SER A 708 -14.42 3.06 2.92
C SER A 708 -14.57 4.49 3.48
N LEU A 709 -15.19 5.36 2.69
CA LEU A 709 -15.39 6.78 3.05
C LEU A 709 -16.21 6.92 4.33
N ARG A 710 -15.80 7.86 5.19
CA ARG A 710 -16.57 8.27 6.35
C ARG A 710 -17.86 8.98 5.92
N PRO A 711 -19.02 8.57 6.45
CA PRO A 711 -20.27 9.25 6.15
C PRO A 711 -20.47 10.61 6.77
N GLU A 712 -19.92 10.77 7.97
CA GLU A 712 -20.28 11.84 8.89
C GLU A 712 -19.29 12.98 8.95
#